data_AF-A0A4Y9ZWH1-F1
#
_entry.id   AF-A0A4Y9ZWH1-F1
#
_cell.length_a   1.000
_cell.length_b   1.000
_cell.length_c   1.000
_cell.angle_alpha   90.00
_cell.angle_beta   90.00
_cell.angle_gamma   90.00
#
_symmetry.space_group_name_H-M   'P 1'
#
loop_
_entity.id
_entity.type
_entity.pdbx_description
1 polymer ?
#
loop_
_entity_poly.entity_id
_entity_poly.type
_entity_poly.pdbx_seq_one_letter_code
_entity_poly.pdbx_strand_id
1 'polypeptide(L)'
;MVGQRPAPPFHPHQRTSPPFRAEQIGSLRRPDELVKKRLAYDAGACSKEELEQAEDRAIKHAVDLQREAGVKTITDGEFRRRYFYDGFWDSLDGMTFVPQCPPEKFSQLTTARRTTPHPSWMCTGRLKRSKPIYGPQFDGLKKFVTSDVSDFVLLIFDYFNVMFYSQEVPRLKIAMAAPEFLYIIHREHTYDEGVYNNIDEYFDDLVKIYREEIADLYARGCRNLQIDDPWLTFLADERTVTRMMAAGIDIDDELTRFIRLLNDCLEGRPKDMTVGLHLCRNNARDGRYFAEGSYETIAVRLFNELKVDIFYLEYDSEKASLEPLRFFPTDKLIVLGLVATKNPELEDPDDLELKVHEAAHTIAHGQHRTCATVLDQICISPQCGFASSWEGHANVPEPAEKRKLQLLNKASPSAFFSSWPTKKIGPRLAAFLYITTCISEEQGEESAEKDADLTPSSTAPQSIASPTDVESTTTVAPRTSVSLHIAALCWSLFLAGWNDGSIGPLLPRIQEVYHVSYGIVSILFVSTCIGVLCGAITSVWLGGRFGFGKALLFGTPAKRSFIYAELNINTGSMFQVMGYCIQSPGPPFPLFVVAFFFNGFAESLQCAQANGYVASFKVSSSKLGMVHCAYGVGALAAPLVSTQFAQLPRWSFHYLVSLGIAVTNSIVILLVFRLKEQDQCLQEVGEELREKSPTQENVYKQIVRNKTVHLVSLFIIAYEGVEVTVGGWIVTYIINVRGGGSSSGYISSGFFGGLALGRIVLLPLNKKLGNRLAVTVYTILIIGLEMVVWFVPNLIAGAVAISLVGVIMGPMYPIVVNEASLILPPWLLSGSIGWIAGVGTVGSAAVPHCGSTEALFLANVD
;
A
#
# COMPACT_ATOMS: atom_id res chain seq x y z
N MET A 1 -40.49 16.94 17.26
CA MET A 1 -39.81 16.36 16.09
C MET A 1 -38.33 16.71 16.22
N VAL A 2 -37.54 15.78 16.77
CA VAL A 2 -36.09 15.96 16.98
C VAL A 2 -35.41 15.50 15.69
N GLY A 3 -34.66 16.41 15.06
CA GLY A 3 -33.98 16.17 13.80
C GLY A 3 -33.03 14.98 13.88
N GLN A 4 -33.27 14.00 13.00
CA GLN A 4 -32.28 12.97 12.69
C GLN A 4 -31.05 13.68 12.11
N ARG A 5 -29.89 13.49 12.74
CA ARG A 5 -28.62 13.87 12.12
C ARG A 5 -28.43 13.02 10.86
N PRO A 6 -28.05 13.60 9.71
CA PRO A 6 -27.71 12.79 8.55
C PRO A 6 -26.56 11.85 8.90
N ALA A 7 -26.63 10.62 8.42
CA ALA A 7 -25.55 9.64 8.54
C ALA A 7 -24.22 10.25 8.03
N PRO A 8 -23.06 9.92 8.62
CA PRO A 8 -21.78 10.41 8.13
C PRO A 8 -21.60 10.03 6.65
N PRO A 9 -21.00 10.89 5.80
CA PRO A 9 -20.81 10.60 4.39
C PRO A 9 -19.89 9.37 4.24
N PHE A 10 -20.33 8.41 3.43
CA PHE A 10 -19.55 7.24 3.06
C PHE A 10 -18.37 7.68 2.18
N HIS A 11 -17.13 7.39 2.61
CA HIS A 11 -15.93 7.65 1.83
C HIS A 11 -15.57 6.39 1.03
N PRO A 12 -15.67 6.39 -0.31
CA PRO A 12 -15.24 5.24 -1.10
C PRO A 12 -13.74 4.98 -0.87
N HIS A 13 -13.40 3.72 -0.60
CA HIS A 13 -12.06 3.35 -0.17
C HIS A 13 -11.02 3.57 -1.28
N GLN A 14 -9.83 4.06 -0.91
CA GLN A 14 -8.68 4.06 -1.82
C GLN A 14 -8.21 2.63 -2.08
N ARG A 15 -8.10 2.26 -3.36
CA ARG A 15 -7.68 0.92 -3.79
C ARG A 15 -6.15 0.80 -3.80
N THR A 16 -5.63 -0.28 -3.22
CA THR A 16 -4.19 -0.60 -3.13
C THR A 16 -3.72 -1.54 -4.24
N SER A 17 -4.63 -2.18 -4.96
CA SER A 17 -4.41 -3.01 -6.16
C SER A 17 -5.25 -2.52 -7.35
N PRO A 18 -4.85 -2.84 -8.59
CA PRO A 18 -5.65 -2.56 -9.78
C PRO A 18 -7.06 -3.18 -9.72
N PRO A 19 -8.07 -2.57 -10.40
CA PRO A 19 -7.99 -1.25 -11.00
C PRO A 19 -7.93 -0.17 -9.92
N PHE A 20 -7.24 0.92 -10.19
CA PHE A 20 -7.24 2.10 -9.33
C PHE A 20 -8.44 3.00 -9.65
N ARG A 21 -8.78 3.92 -8.73
CA ARG A 21 -9.91 4.86 -8.94
C ARG A 21 -9.72 5.74 -10.19
N ALA A 22 -8.47 6.05 -10.52
CA ALA A 22 -8.06 6.66 -11.77
C ALA A 22 -7.22 5.63 -12.56
N GLU A 23 -7.77 5.19 -13.68
CA GLU A 23 -7.20 4.18 -14.58
C GLU A 23 -6.86 4.75 -15.95
N GLN A 24 -6.13 3.97 -16.75
CA GLN A 24 -5.92 4.27 -18.16
C GLN A 24 -6.06 3.00 -19.00
N ILE A 25 -6.25 3.16 -20.31
CA ILE A 25 -6.50 2.03 -21.20
C ILE A 25 -5.20 1.28 -21.53
N GLY A 26 -4.20 1.95 -22.10
CA GLY A 26 -2.96 1.31 -22.51
C GLY A 26 -2.08 2.20 -23.36
N SER A 27 -2.49 2.42 -24.61
CA SER A 27 -1.71 3.21 -25.57
C SER A 27 -1.58 4.70 -25.24
N LEU A 28 -0.38 5.23 -25.50
CA LEU A 28 -0.03 6.65 -25.36
C LEU A 28 0.42 7.22 -26.71
N ARG A 29 0.46 8.55 -26.83
CA ARG A 29 1.00 9.22 -28.02
C ARG A 29 2.50 8.92 -28.15
N ARG A 30 2.91 8.39 -29.30
CA ARG A 30 4.34 8.17 -29.59
C ARG A 30 5.05 9.54 -29.75
N PRO A 31 6.24 9.73 -29.18
CA PRO A 31 7.05 10.93 -29.43
C PRO A 31 7.42 11.08 -30.91
N ASP A 32 7.53 12.32 -31.39
CA ASP A 32 7.83 12.60 -32.80
C ASP A 32 9.18 12.01 -33.24
N GLU A 33 10.16 11.91 -32.33
CA GLU A 33 11.45 11.24 -32.58
C GLU A 33 11.25 9.75 -32.91
N LEU A 34 10.42 9.05 -32.13
CA LEU A 34 10.14 7.62 -32.34
C LEU A 34 9.42 7.39 -33.66
N VAL A 35 8.45 8.25 -34.01
CA VAL A 35 7.74 8.22 -35.29
C VAL A 35 8.72 8.37 -36.46
N LYS A 36 9.64 9.34 -36.38
CA LYS A 36 10.68 9.55 -37.40
C LYS A 36 11.64 8.35 -37.50
N LYS A 37 12.05 7.78 -36.37
CA LYS A 37 12.97 6.63 -36.35
C LYS A 37 12.32 5.38 -36.94
N ARG A 38 11.01 5.16 -36.70
CA ARG A 38 10.22 4.10 -37.35
C ARG A 38 10.16 4.29 -38.86
N LEU A 39 9.85 5.49 -39.34
CA LEU A 39 9.84 5.79 -40.78
C LEU A 39 11.21 5.57 -41.43
N ALA A 40 12.30 5.91 -40.74
CA ALA A 40 13.65 5.64 -41.21
C ALA A 40 13.96 4.14 -41.26
N TYR A 41 13.48 3.37 -40.28
CA TYR A 41 13.61 1.90 -40.28
C TYR A 41 12.84 1.26 -41.44
N ASP A 42 11.58 1.66 -41.66
CA ASP A 42 10.75 1.19 -42.78
C ASP A 42 11.38 1.53 -44.15
N ALA A 43 12.12 2.65 -44.23
CA ALA A 43 12.87 3.06 -45.41
C ALA A 43 14.26 2.38 -45.55
N GLY A 44 14.66 1.51 -44.61
CA GLY A 44 15.97 0.86 -44.59
C GLY A 44 17.14 1.77 -44.21
N ALA A 45 16.87 2.98 -43.69
CA ALA A 45 17.85 3.99 -43.30
C ALA A 45 18.24 3.92 -41.81
N CYS A 46 17.71 2.95 -41.06
CA CYS A 46 17.95 2.73 -39.64
C CYS A 46 18.02 1.22 -39.37
N SER A 47 18.95 0.79 -38.52
CA SER A 47 19.01 -0.61 -38.05
C SER A 47 17.90 -0.92 -37.04
N LYS A 48 17.65 -2.21 -36.79
CA LYS A 48 16.66 -2.65 -35.80
C LYS A 48 17.08 -2.26 -34.38
N GLU A 49 18.37 -2.38 -34.09
CA GLU A 49 18.96 -2.02 -32.79
C GLU A 49 18.80 -0.52 -32.51
N GLU A 50 18.99 0.34 -33.52
CA GLU A 50 18.77 1.78 -33.38
C GLU A 50 17.29 2.13 -33.16
N LEU A 51 16.36 1.39 -33.76
CA LEU A 51 14.94 1.55 -33.50
C LEU A 51 14.59 1.10 -32.07
N GLU A 52 15.08 -0.07 -31.64
CA GLU A 52 14.86 -0.59 -30.29
C GLU A 52 15.38 0.37 -29.21
N GLN A 53 16.51 1.03 -29.44
CA GLN A 53 17.02 2.07 -28.53
C GLN A 53 16.12 3.31 -28.48
N ALA A 54 15.52 3.71 -29.60
CA ALA A 54 14.58 4.82 -29.63
C ALA A 54 13.25 4.46 -28.94
N GLU A 55 12.78 3.23 -29.14
CA GLU A 55 11.62 2.67 -28.42
C GLU A 55 11.88 2.66 -26.91
N ASP A 56 13.06 2.22 -26.48
CA ASP A 56 13.45 2.18 -25.08
C ASP A 56 13.47 3.56 -24.42
N ARG A 57 14.07 4.56 -25.07
CA ARG A 57 14.04 5.95 -24.59
C ARG A 57 12.61 6.47 -24.48
N ALA A 58 11.77 6.18 -25.47
CA ALA A 58 10.39 6.61 -25.48
C ALA A 58 9.54 5.93 -24.39
N ILE A 59 9.71 4.62 -24.17
CA ILE A 59 9.01 3.88 -23.11
C ILE A 59 9.41 4.42 -21.74
N LYS A 60 10.71 4.66 -21.51
CA LYS A 60 11.17 5.27 -20.26
C LYS A 60 10.49 6.63 -20.02
N HIS A 61 10.47 7.49 -21.04
CA HIS A 61 9.80 8.79 -20.98
C HIS A 61 8.30 8.65 -20.67
N ALA A 62 7.62 7.70 -21.31
CA ALA A 62 6.21 7.42 -21.06
C ALA A 62 5.96 6.97 -19.61
N VAL A 63 6.81 6.11 -19.05
CA VAL A 63 6.73 5.68 -17.64
C VAL A 63 6.85 6.89 -16.71
N ASP A 64 7.81 7.78 -16.96
CA ASP A 64 8.02 8.98 -16.16
C ASP A 64 6.83 9.96 -16.29
N LEU A 65 6.28 10.15 -17.50
CA LEU A 65 5.09 10.97 -17.75
C LEU A 65 3.87 10.48 -16.95
N GLN A 66 3.63 9.17 -16.95
CA GLN A 66 2.51 8.56 -16.21
C GLN A 66 2.67 8.74 -14.69
N ARG A 67 3.89 8.57 -14.17
CA ARG A 67 4.22 8.83 -12.75
C ARG A 67 3.99 10.29 -12.38
N GLU A 68 4.46 11.22 -13.20
CA GLU A 68 4.26 12.67 -13.01
C GLU A 68 2.79 13.09 -13.12
N ALA A 69 1.99 12.36 -13.91
CA ALA A 69 0.55 12.55 -13.96
C ALA A 69 -0.17 12.00 -12.72
N GLY A 70 0.51 11.18 -11.91
CA GLY A 70 -0.01 10.53 -10.71
C GLY A 70 -0.82 9.26 -10.99
N VAL A 71 -0.80 8.72 -12.21
CA VAL A 71 -1.52 7.48 -12.56
C VAL A 71 -0.75 6.30 -11.98
N LYS A 72 -1.47 5.39 -11.29
CA LYS A 72 -0.85 4.26 -10.60
C LYS A 72 -0.63 3.04 -11.48
N THR A 73 -1.51 2.81 -12.45
CA THR A 73 -1.34 1.79 -13.49
C THR A 73 -0.35 2.31 -14.51
N ILE A 74 0.69 1.54 -14.83
CA ILE A 74 1.75 1.95 -15.76
C ILE A 74 1.75 1.02 -16.97
N THR A 75 1.81 1.59 -18.17
CA THR A 75 1.94 0.86 -19.44
C THR A 75 3.20 1.32 -20.18
N ASP A 76 3.60 0.59 -21.22
CA ASP A 76 4.66 1.02 -22.14
C ASP A 76 4.14 1.94 -23.26
N GLY A 77 2.88 2.39 -23.16
CA GLY A 77 2.20 3.16 -24.19
C GLY A 77 1.96 2.41 -25.50
N GLU A 78 2.20 1.09 -25.55
CA GLU A 78 2.25 0.27 -26.77
C GLU A 78 3.28 0.77 -27.78
N PHE A 79 4.36 1.40 -27.32
CA PHE A 79 5.31 2.10 -28.19
C PHE A 79 6.10 1.20 -29.13
N ARG A 80 6.16 -0.11 -28.86
CA ARG A 80 6.77 -1.13 -29.73
C ARG A 80 5.83 -1.64 -30.83
N ARG A 81 4.54 -1.32 -30.74
CA ARG A 81 3.50 -1.80 -31.64
C ARG A 81 3.14 -0.74 -32.68
N ARG A 82 2.81 -1.18 -33.90
CA ARG A 82 2.28 -0.32 -34.96
C ARG A 82 0.76 -0.13 -34.82
N TYR A 83 0.06 -1.20 -34.46
CA TYR A 83 -1.35 -1.26 -34.10
C TYR A 83 -1.51 -1.95 -32.75
N PHE A 84 -2.59 -1.66 -32.03
CA PHE A 84 -2.81 -2.21 -30.68
C PHE A 84 -2.75 -3.75 -30.62
N TYR A 85 -3.15 -4.44 -31.71
CA TYR A 85 -3.15 -5.90 -31.81
C TYR A 85 -1.82 -6.52 -32.27
N ASP A 86 -0.81 -5.73 -32.65
CA ASP A 86 0.48 -6.28 -33.06
C ASP A 86 1.16 -7.00 -31.90
N GLY A 87 2.03 -7.95 -32.23
CA GLY A 87 2.67 -8.87 -31.29
C GLY A 87 1.95 -10.21 -31.26
N PHE A 88 0.61 -10.24 -31.33
CA PHE A 88 -0.16 -11.48 -31.21
C PHE A 88 -0.04 -12.39 -32.44
N TRP A 89 -0.64 -11.99 -33.56
CA TRP A 89 -0.77 -12.84 -34.75
C TRP A 89 0.56 -13.09 -35.47
N ASP A 90 1.47 -12.11 -35.44
CA ASP A 90 2.83 -12.21 -35.98
C ASP A 90 3.76 -13.13 -35.18
N SER A 91 3.31 -13.55 -33.99
CA SER A 91 4.06 -14.46 -33.13
C SER A 91 3.62 -15.91 -33.20
N LEU A 92 2.55 -16.22 -33.94
CA LEU A 92 2.01 -17.58 -34.04
C LEU A 92 2.53 -18.32 -35.26
N ASP A 93 2.89 -19.59 -35.07
CA ASP A 93 3.05 -20.51 -36.18
C ASP A 93 1.68 -20.72 -36.85
N GLY A 94 1.67 -20.93 -38.17
CA GLY A 94 0.44 -21.11 -38.94
C GLY A 94 -0.17 -19.80 -39.46
N MET A 95 0.28 -18.64 -39.00
CA MET A 95 -0.12 -17.33 -39.53
C MET A 95 0.84 -16.83 -40.61
N THR A 96 0.27 -16.31 -41.70
CA THR A 96 1.01 -15.71 -42.81
C THR A 96 0.54 -14.26 -43.03
N PHE A 97 1.48 -13.32 -43.07
CA PHE A 97 1.18 -11.92 -43.37
C PHE A 97 0.95 -11.72 -44.87
N VAL A 98 -0.19 -11.11 -45.22
CA VAL A 98 -0.56 -10.79 -46.60
C VAL A 98 -0.65 -9.27 -46.75
N PRO A 99 0.38 -8.60 -47.32
CA PRO A 99 0.44 -7.14 -47.40
C PRO A 99 -0.70 -6.49 -48.20
N GLN A 100 -1.25 -7.22 -49.17
CA GLN A 100 -2.33 -6.80 -50.05
C GLN A 100 -3.41 -7.88 -50.04
N CYS A 101 -4.00 -8.12 -48.87
CA CYS A 101 -5.08 -9.09 -48.76
C CYS A 101 -6.29 -8.61 -49.59
N PRO A 102 -6.85 -9.43 -50.50
CA PRO A 102 -7.96 -9.04 -51.34
C PRO A 102 -9.19 -8.62 -50.53
N PRO A 103 -9.99 -7.62 -51.00
CA PRO A 103 -11.22 -7.20 -50.33
C PRO A 103 -12.19 -8.34 -50.02
N GLU A 104 -12.26 -9.35 -50.89
CA GLU A 104 -13.16 -10.50 -50.71
C GLU A 104 -12.83 -11.33 -49.46
N LYS A 105 -11.59 -11.28 -48.99
CA LYS A 105 -11.17 -11.98 -47.78
C LYS A 105 -11.64 -11.29 -46.49
N PHE A 106 -12.24 -10.10 -46.57
CA PHE A 106 -12.73 -9.35 -45.42
C PHE A 106 -14.25 -9.47 -45.30
N SER A 107 -14.72 -9.59 -44.06
CA SER A 107 -16.14 -9.55 -43.69
C SER A 107 -16.82 -8.30 -44.22
N GLN A 108 -17.96 -8.50 -44.89
CA GLN A 108 -18.81 -7.41 -45.37
C GLN A 108 -19.92 -7.03 -44.38
N LEU A 109 -20.03 -7.77 -43.28
CA LEU A 109 -21.09 -7.61 -42.28
C LEU A 109 -20.84 -6.45 -41.33
N THR A 110 -19.57 -6.19 -41.01
CA THR A 110 -19.17 -5.18 -40.02
C THR A 110 -18.81 -3.85 -40.70
N THR A 111 -18.62 -2.82 -39.88
CA THR A 111 -18.08 -1.53 -40.33
C THR A 111 -16.59 -1.59 -40.69
N ALA A 112 -15.89 -2.66 -40.30
CA ALA A 112 -14.50 -2.91 -40.65
C ALA A 112 -14.30 -3.47 -42.09
N ARG A 113 -15.39 -3.58 -42.86
CA ARG A 113 -15.36 -3.98 -44.27
C ARG A 113 -14.31 -3.24 -45.09
N ARG A 114 -13.66 -3.95 -46.00
CA ARG A 114 -12.66 -3.39 -46.92
C ARG A 114 -13.16 -3.49 -48.35
N THR A 115 -13.03 -2.40 -49.10
CA THR A 115 -13.35 -2.31 -50.54
C THR A 115 -12.11 -2.24 -51.41
N THR A 116 -10.93 -2.14 -50.79
CA THR A 116 -9.61 -2.09 -51.44
C THR A 116 -8.69 -3.04 -50.70
N PRO A 117 -7.66 -3.61 -51.37
CA PRO A 117 -6.72 -4.49 -50.71
C PRO A 117 -6.10 -3.83 -49.47
N HIS A 118 -5.96 -4.61 -48.41
CA HIS A 118 -5.46 -4.11 -47.13
C HIS A 118 -4.55 -5.16 -46.48
N PRO A 119 -3.48 -4.78 -45.76
CA PRO A 119 -2.67 -5.74 -45.03
C PRO A 119 -3.50 -6.49 -43.97
N SER A 120 -3.31 -7.81 -43.88
CA SER A 120 -3.87 -8.66 -42.82
C SER A 120 -3.04 -9.93 -42.59
N TRP A 121 -3.34 -10.64 -41.50
CA TRP A 121 -2.81 -11.98 -41.21
C TRP A 121 -3.85 -13.04 -41.60
N MET A 122 -3.39 -14.10 -42.27
CA MET A 122 -4.22 -15.23 -42.70
C MET A 122 -3.72 -16.53 -42.06
N CYS A 123 -4.64 -17.36 -41.58
CA CYS A 123 -4.30 -18.66 -41.01
C CYS A 123 -4.13 -19.71 -42.13
N THR A 124 -2.89 -20.04 -42.44
CA THR A 124 -2.49 -20.99 -43.50
C THR A 124 -2.09 -22.37 -42.94
N GLY A 125 -2.06 -22.53 -41.62
CA GLY A 125 -1.73 -23.77 -40.92
C GLY A 125 -2.21 -23.75 -39.47
N ARG A 126 -2.18 -24.91 -38.80
CA ARG A 126 -2.59 -25.05 -37.39
C ARG A 126 -1.81 -24.09 -36.49
N LEU A 127 -2.53 -23.37 -35.65
CA LEU A 127 -1.97 -22.36 -34.76
C LEU A 127 -1.17 -23.00 -33.63
N LYS A 128 0.02 -22.46 -33.39
CA LYS A 128 0.86 -22.84 -32.26
C LYS A 128 1.69 -21.66 -31.78
N ARG A 129 1.84 -21.53 -30.47
CA ARG A 129 2.76 -20.59 -29.83
C ARG A 129 4.16 -21.21 -29.77
N SER A 130 5.07 -20.77 -30.64
CA SER A 130 6.47 -21.21 -30.65
C SER A 130 7.41 -20.30 -29.85
N LYS A 131 6.98 -19.07 -29.59
CA LYS A 131 7.73 -18.04 -28.87
C LYS A 131 6.82 -17.18 -27.99
N PRO A 132 7.37 -16.48 -26.98
CA PRO A 132 6.60 -15.51 -26.21
C PRO A 132 5.98 -14.40 -27.07
N ILE A 133 4.73 -14.03 -26.77
CA ILE A 133 3.99 -13.02 -27.53
C ILE A 133 4.26 -11.63 -26.94
N TYR A 134 3.73 -11.35 -25.74
CA TYR A 134 3.88 -10.09 -25.04
C TYR A 134 4.88 -10.14 -23.89
N GLY A 135 5.40 -11.33 -23.54
CA GLY A 135 6.48 -11.50 -22.56
C GLY A 135 7.68 -10.55 -22.76
N PRO A 136 8.24 -10.40 -23.97
CA PRO A 136 9.36 -9.48 -24.22
C PRO A 136 8.99 -8.01 -24.02
N GLN A 137 7.76 -7.63 -24.38
CA GLN A 137 7.24 -6.28 -24.14
C GLN A 137 7.10 -6.02 -22.64
N PHE A 138 6.57 -6.99 -21.88
CA PHE A 138 6.46 -6.88 -20.43
C PHE A 138 7.82 -6.76 -19.76
N ASP A 139 8.81 -7.57 -20.14
CA ASP A 139 10.17 -7.45 -19.60
C ASP A 139 10.83 -6.12 -20.00
N GLY A 140 10.56 -5.66 -21.23
CA GLY A 140 10.97 -4.35 -21.74
C GLY A 140 10.37 -3.18 -20.96
N LEU A 141 9.14 -3.29 -20.46
CA LEU A 141 8.54 -2.30 -19.56
C LEU A 141 9.09 -2.45 -18.14
N LYS A 142 9.17 -3.69 -17.67
CA LYS A 142 9.63 -4.07 -16.34
C LYS A 142 11.02 -3.48 -16.06
N LYS A 143 11.95 -3.53 -17.02
CA LYS A 143 13.30 -2.97 -16.84
C LYS A 143 13.31 -1.49 -16.44
N PHE A 144 12.40 -0.67 -16.98
CA PHE A 144 12.32 0.77 -16.66
C PHE A 144 11.65 1.07 -15.33
N VAL A 145 10.98 0.07 -14.76
CA VAL A 145 10.54 0.10 -13.38
C VAL A 145 11.43 -0.73 -12.47
N THR A 146 12.57 -1.27 -12.93
CA THR A 146 13.49 -2.09 -12.11
C THR A 146 14.96 -1.67 -12.11
N SER A 147 15.46 -0.77 -12.97
CA SER A 147 16.89 -0.39 -12.96
C SER A 147 17.25 0.96 -13.59
N ASP A 148 17.99 1.80 -12.83
CA ASP A 148 19.25 2.45 -13.24
C ASP A 148 19.95 3.06 -12.00
N VAL A 149 21.00 2.42 -11.46
CA VAL A 149 22.15 3.11 -10.82
C VAL A 149 23.40 2.22 -10.97
N SER A 150 24.34 2.65 -11.79
CA SER A 150 25.72 2.17 -11.79
C SER A 150 26.50 2.89 -10.68
N ASP A 151 26.94 2.17 -9.65
CA ASP A 151 28.28 2.30 -9.04
C ASP A 151 28.41 1.46 -7.76
N PHE A 152 29.66 1.14 -7.46
CA PHE A 152 30.29 0.18 -6.54
C PHE A 152 29.80 0.09 -5.06
N VAL A 153 28.69 0.74 -4.69
CA VAL A 153 28.04 0.65 -3.36
C VAL A 153 27.09 -0.58 -3.25
N LEU A 154 26.99 -1.37 -4.31
CA LEU A 154 25.90 -2.32 -4.55
C LEU A 154 25.99 -3.70 -3.89
N LEU A 155 27.02 -4.08 -3.12
CA LEU A 155 26.95 -5.38 -2.43
C LEU A 155 25.94 -5.38 -1.26
N ILE A 156 25.68 -4.21 -0.68
CA ILE A 156 24.63 -4.02 0.34
C ILE A 156 23.30 -3.65 -0.33
N PHE A 157 23.31 -2.90 -1.44
CA PHE A 157 22.09 -2.50 -2.16
C PHE A 157 21.53 -3.54 -3.15
N ASP A 158 22.28 -4.54 -3.59
CA ASP A 158 21.77 -5.61 -4.48
C ASP A 158 20.64 -6.42 -3.80
N TYR A 159 20.65 -6.49 -2.47
CA TYR A 159 19.53 -7.06 -1.71
C TYR A 159 18.32 -6.10 -1.61
N PHE A 160 18.53 -4.79 -1.74
CA PHE A 160 17.50 -3.75 -1.67
C PHE A 160 16.87 -3.41 -3.04
N ASN A 161 17.62 -3.50 -4.14
CA ASN A 161 17.14 -3.13 -5.48
C ASN A 161 16.11 -4.09 -6.05
N VAL A 162 16.15 -5.37 -5.67
CA VAL A 162 15.08 -6.34 -6.02
C VAL A 162 13.75 -6.00 -5.31
N MET A 163 13.78 -5.25 -4.20
CA MET A 163 12.67 -5.20 -3.24
C MET A 163 11.91 -3.86 -3.15
N PHE A 164 12.52 -2.73 -3.52
CA PHE A 164 11.80 -1.46 -3.67
C PHE A 164 10.98 -1.38 -4.96
N TYR A 165 11.46 -2.00 -6.04
CA TYR A 165 10.82 -1.98 -7.35
C TYR A 165 9.74 -3.07 -7.53
N SER A 166 9.70 -4.09 -6.65
CA SER A 166 8.74 -5.19 -6.75
C SER A 166 7.28 -4.82 -6.44
N GLN A 167 7.00 -3.59 -5.97
CA GLN A 167 5.62 -3.12 -5.76
C GLN A 167 5.00 -2.43 -6.98
N GLU A 168 5.80 -1.99 -7.95
CA GLU A 168 5.30 -1.41 -9.21
C GLU A 168 5.04 -2.49 -10.27
N VAL A 169 5.79 -3.60 -10.25
CA VAL A 169 5.60 -4.71 -11.21
C VAL A 169 4.15 -5.22 -11.25
N PRO A 170 3.45 -5.43 -10.12
CA PRO A 170 2.02 -5.79 -10.14
C PRO A 170 1.08 -4.70 -10.70
N ARG A 171 1.54 -3.45 -10.79
CA ARG A 171 0.79 -2.31 -11.36
C ARG A 171 1.02 -2.13 -12.86
N LEU A 172 2.01 -2.82 -13.42
CA LEU A 172 2.26 -2.84 -14.85
C LEU A 172 1.09 -3.53 -15.55
N LYS A 173 0.57 -2.88 -16.58
CA LYS A 173 -0.56 -3.37 -17.36
C LYS A 173 -0.14 -3.70 -18.78
N ILE A 174 -0.56 -4.88 -19.25
CA ILE A 174 -0.45 -5.29 -20.65
C ILE A 174 -1.85 -5.39 -21.24
N ALA A 175 -2.05 -4.75 -22.39
CA ALA A 175 -3.23 -4.90 -23.21
C ALA A 175 -2.97 -5.96 -24.31
N MET A 176 -3.86 -6.93 -24.44
CA MET A 176 -3.83 -7.98 -25.45
C MET A 176 -5.00 -7.84 -26.41
N ALA A 177 -4.83 -8.21 -27.67
CA ALA A 177 -5.96 -8.31 -28.58
C ALA A 177 -6.96 -9.38 -28.12
N ALA A 178 -8.23 -9.23 -28.51
CA ALA A 178 -9.25 -10.26 -28.32
C ALA A 178 -9.03 -11.49 -29.25
N PRO A 179 -9.25 -12.73 -28.77
CA PRO A 179 -9.01 -13.96 -29.53
C PRO A 179 -9.81 -14.06 -30.83
N GLU A 180 -11.04 -13.57 -30.83
CA GLU A 180 -11.96 -13.60 -31.97
C GLU A 180 -11.65 -12.56 -33.06
N PHE A 181 -10.67 -11.68 -32.86
CA PHE A 181 -10.42 -10.54 -33.75
C PHE A 181 -10.35 -10.93 -35.23
N LEU A 182 -9.47 -11.85 -35.61
CA LEU A 182 -9.34 -12.25 -37.03
C LEU A 182 -10.57 -12.99 -37.55
N TYR A 183 -11.30 -13.70 -36.68
CA TYR A 183 -12.57 -14.32 -37.07
C TYR A 183 -13.63 -13.27 -37.42
N ILE A 184 -13.70 -12.17 -36.68
CA ILE A 184 -14.64 -11.09 -37.00
C ILE A 184 -14.24 -10.36 -38.29
N ILE A 185 -12.92 -10.19 -38.50
CA ILE A 185 -12.38 -9.54 -39.70
C ILE A 185 -12.57 -10.39 -40.97
N HIS A 186 -12.41 -11.71 -40.90
CA HIS A 186 -12.35 -12.59 -42.08
C HIS A 186 -13.50 -13.59 -42.22
N ARG A 187 -14.21 -13.94 -41.13
CA ARG A 187 -15.36 -14.86 -41.11
C ARG A 187 -15.04 -16.21 -41.77
N GLU A 188 -15.73 -16.57 -42.85
CA GLU A 188 -15.50 -17.78 -43.63
C GLU A 188 -14.08 -17.90 -44.19
N HIS A 189 -13.31 -16.81 -44.21
CA HIS A 189 -11.94 -16.76 -44.71
C HIS A 189 -10.89 -16.68 -43.59
N THR A 190 -11.25 -16.96 -42.33
CA THR A 190 -10.33 -16.89 -41.18
C THR A 190 -9.12 -17.80 -41.35
N TYR A 191 -9.33 -18.99 -41.92
CA TYR A 191 -8.29 -19.97 -42.21
C TYR A 191 -8.46 -20.61 -43.59
N ASP A 192 -7.38 -21.13 -44.15
CA ASP A 192 -7.39 -21.84 -45.43
C ASP A 192 -8.12 -23.18 -45.35
N GLU A 193 -8.69 -23.61 -46.47
CA GLU A 193 -9.42 -24.87 -46.57
C GLU A 193 -8.52 -26.06 -46.19
N GLY A 194 -9.03 -26.95 -45.33
CA GLY A 194 -8.31 -28.13 -44.85
C GLY A 194 -7.40 -27.91 -43.64
N VAL A 195 -7.22 -26.67 -43.16
CA VAL A 195 -6.45 -26.41 -41.92
C VAL A 195 -7.25 -26.82 -40.67
N TYR A 196 -8.51 -26.37 -40.61
CA TYR A 196 -9.46 -26.66 -39.55
C TYR A 196 -10.78 -27.16 -40.15
N ASN A 197 -11.42 -28.13 -39.50
CA ASN A 197 -12.72 -28.65 -39.96
C ASN A 197 -13.88 -27.69 -39.66
N ASN A 198 -13.75 -26.90 -38.58
CA ASN A 198 -14.75 -25.94 -38.12
C ASN A 198 -14.06 -24.86 -37.27
N ILE A 199 -14.82 -23.80 -36.96
CA ILE A 199 -14.31 -22.66 -36.19
C ILE A 199 -13.99 -23.03 -34.73
N ASP A 200 -14.67 -24.03 -34.15
CA ASP A 200 -14.45 -24.45 -32.77
C ASP A 200 -13.05 -25.06 -32.60
N GLU A 201 -12.56 -25.85 -33.57
CA GLU A 201 -11.18 -26.35 -33.55
C GLU A 201 -10.14 -25.23 -33.65
N TYR A 202 -10.43 -24.16 -34.40
CA TYR A 202 -9.58 -22.96 -34.47
C TYR A 202 -9.56 -22.22 -33.13
N PHE A 203 -10.72 -22.09 -32.50
CA PHE A 203 -10.86 -21.50 -31.16
C PHE A 203 -10.21 -22.35 -30.07
N ASP A 204 -10.26 -23.67 -30.13
CA ASP A 204 -9.58 -24.55 -29.19
C ASP A 204 -8.05 -24.35 -29.20
N ASP A 205 -7.46 -24.12 -30.38
CA ASP A 205 -6.03 -23.81 -30.47
C ASP A 205 -5.72 -22.40 -29.94
N LEU A 206 -6.58 -21.41 -30.19
CA LEU A 206 -6.46 -20.08 -29.58
C LEU A 206 -6.56 -20.12 -28.05
N VAL A 207 -7.51 -20.88 -27.49
CA VAL A 207 -7.66 -21.03 -26.04
C VAL A 207 -6.38 -21.53 -25.40
N LYS A 208 -5.72 -22.54 -26.00
CA LYS A 208 -4.44 -23.05 -25.51
C LYS A 208 -3.37 -21.94 -25.54
N ILE A 209 -3.27 -21.21 -26.65
CA ILE A 209 -2.29 -20.13 -26.84
C ILE A 209 -2.50 -19.00 -25.83
N TYR A 210 -3.74 -18.57 -25.59
CA TYR A 210 -4.05 -17.53 -24.60
C TYR A 210 -3.71 -17.99 -23.19
N ARG A 211 -4.06 -19.22 -22.81
CA ARG A 211 -3.71 -19.78 -21.48
C ARG A 211 -2.19 -19.82 -21.29
N GLU A 212 -1.44 -20.25 -22.30
CA GLU A 212 0.02 -20.25 -22.28
C GLU A 212 0.61 -18.85 -22.14
N GLU A 213 0.08 -17.86 -22.87
CA GLU A 213 0.56 -16.48 -22.80
C GLU A 213 0.23 -15.82 -21.46
N ILE A 214 -0.99 -16.04 -20.93
CA ILE A 214 -1.39 -15.55 -19.60
C ILE A 214 -0.48 -16.14 -18.52
N ALA A 215 -0.18 -17.45 -18.60
CA ALA A 215 0.72 -18.11 -17.67
C ALA A 215 2.16 -17.56 -17.77
N ASP A 216 2.68 -17.30 -18.98
CA ASP A 216 4.00 -16.71 -19.19
C ASP A 216 4.08 -15.28 -18.62
N LEU A 217 3.11 -14.43 -18.95
CA LEU A 217 3.02 -13.07 -18.39
C LEU A 217 2.95 -13.09 -16.86
N TYR A 218 2.15 -13.99 -16.30
CA TYR A 218 2.04 -14.16 -14.85
C TYR A 218 3.38 -14.56 -14.21
N ALA A 219 4.10 -15.51 -14.83
CA ALA A 219 5.41 -15.97 -14.39
C ALA A 219 6.46 -14.85 -14.39
N ARG A 220 6.34 -13.89 -15.32
CA ARG A 220 7.19 -12.69 -15.38
C ARG A 220 6.83 -11.63 -14.34
N GLY A 221 5.66 -11.74 -13.70
CA GLY A 221 5.20 -10.86 -12.63
C GLY A 221 4.01 -9.98 -13.00
N CYS A 222 3.42 -10.13 -14.19
CA CYS A 222 2.22 -9.41 -14.57
C CYS A 222 1.06 -9.81 -13.66
N ARG A 223 0.33 -8.81 -13.15
CA ARG A 223 -0.88 -9.01 -12.32
C ARG A 223 -2.08 -8.20 -12.81
N ASN A 224 -1.88 -7.34 -13.81
CA ASN A 224 -2.92 -6.51 -14.40
C ASN A 224 -2.92 -6.74 -15.92
N LEU A 225 -3.91 -7.48 -16.41
CA LEU A 225 -4.06 -7.78 -17.83
C LEU A 225 -5.34 -7.13 -18.34
N GLN A 226 -5.32 -6.63 -19.57
CA GLN A 226 -6.51 -6.19 -20.28
C GLN A 226 -6.64 -6.91 -21.61
N ILE A 227 -7.85 -7.29 -21.97
CA ILE A 227 -8.21 -7.76 -23.30
C ILE A 227 -8.94 -6.60 -23.99
N ASP A 228 -8.38 -6.13 -25.10
CA ASP A 228 -8.94 -5.09 -25.94
C ASP A 228 -9.85 -5.71 -26.99
N ASP A 229 -11.15 -5.51 -26.81
CA ASP A 229 -12.20 -6.10 -27.62
C ASP A 229 -13.21 -5.05 -28.09
N PRO A 230 -12.82 -4.13 -29.00
CA PRO A 230 -13.80 -3.25 -29.62
C PRO A 230 -14.84 -4.02 -30.45
N TRP A 231 -14.67 -5.31 -30.71
CA TRP A 231 -15.46 -6.07 -31.67
C TRP A 231 -16.78 -6.57 -31.08
N LEU A 232 -16.81 -6.87 -29.79
CA LEU A 232 -18.08 -7.14 -29.09
C LEU A 232 -19.09 -5.99 -29.21
N THR A 233 -18.62 -4.75 -29.43
CA THR A 233 -19.52 -3.60 -29.67
C THR A 233 -20.30 -3.70 -30.98
N PHE A 234 -19.88 -4.53 -31.94
CA PHE A 234 -20.64 -4.80 -33.16
C PHE A 234 -21.94 -5.54 -32.92
N LEU A 235 -22.00 -6.37 -31.88
CA LEU A 235 -23.22 -7.05 -31.48
C LEU A 235 -24.21 -6.10 -30.77
N ALA A 236 -23.79 -4.87 -30.50
CA ALA A 236 -24.62 -3.77 -29.99
C ALA A 236 -24.92 -2.69 -31.04
N ASP A 237 -24.23 -2.70 -32.20
CA ASP A 237 -24.49 -1.76 -33.29
C ASP A 237 -25.63 -2.27 -34.18
N GLU A 238 -26.74 -1.55 -34.18
CA GLU A 238 -27.96 -1.90 -34.91
C GLU A 238 -27.70 -2.15 -36.41
N ARG A 239 -26.79 -1.38 -37.03
CA ARG A 239 -26.42 -1.53 -38.44
C ARG A 239 -25.74 -2.87 -38.71
N THR A 240 -24.83 -3.28 -37.84
CA THR A 240 -24.12 -4.55 -37.96
C THR A 240 -25.03 -5.72 -37.61
N VAL A 241 -25.81 -5.61 -36.53
CA VAL A 241 -26.82 -6.61 -36.14
C VAL A 241 -27.81 -6.88 -37.27
N THR A 242 -28.35 -5.83 -37.90
CA THR A 242 -29.29 -5.98 -39.03
C THR A 242 -28.68 -6.76 -40.19
N ARG A 243 -27.41 -6.49 -40.51
CA ARG A 243 -26.69 -7.20 -41.60
C ARG A 243 -26.41 -8.66 -41.23
N MET A 244 -26.01 -8.92 -39.99
CA MET A 244 -25.78 -10.27 -39.48
C MET A 244 -27.07 -11.10 -39.51
N MET A 245 -28.19 -10.55 -39.04
CA MET A 245 -29.50 -11.19 -39.10
C MET A 245 -29.94 -11.46 -40.55
N ALA A 246 -29.73 -10.50 -41.46
CA ALA A 246 -30.02 -10.68 -42.89
C ALA A 246 -29.16 -11.76 -43.55
N ALA A 247 -27.94 -11.99 -43.03
CA ALA A 247 -27.06 -13.07 -43.44
C ALA A 247 -27.34 -14.41 -42.71
N GLY A 248 -28.40 -14.49 -41.90
CA GLY A 248 -28.80 -15.69 -41.17
C GLY A 248 -27.94 -16.00 -39.95
N ILE A 249 -27.19 -15.02 -39.43
CA ILE A 249 -26.39 -15.16 -38.21
C ILE A 249 -27.23 -14.76 -37.01
N ASP A 250 -27.37 -15.68 -36.06
CA ASP A 250 -27.98 -15.43 -34.77
C ASP A 250 -27.00 -14.70 -33.85
N ILE A 251 -27.43 -13.56 -33.30
CA ILE A 251 -26.59 -12.68 -32.47
C ILE A 251 -26.37 -13.29 -31.08
N ASP A 252 -27.36 -13.99 -30.54
CA ASP A 252 -27.27 -14.61 -29.22
C ASP A 252 -26.32 -15.82 -29.25
N ASP A 253 -26.36 -16.62 -30.31
CA ASP A 253 -25.40 -17.70 -30.53
C ASP A 253 -23.98 -17.17 -30.70
N GLU A 254 -23.81 -16.07 -31.45
CA GLU A 254 -22.50 -15.46 -31.66
C GLU A 254 -21.93 -14.86 -30.36
N LEU A 255 -22.77 -14.15 -29.59
CA LEU A 255 -22.39 -13.65 -28.27
C LEU A 255 -22.03 -14.80 -27.31
N THR A 256 -22.81 -15.89 -27.33
CA THR A 256 -22.51 -17.10 -26.54
C THR A 256 -21.14 -17.66 -26.90
N ARG A 257 -20.83 -17.73 -28.19
CA ARG A 257 -19.56 -18.25 -28.68
C ARG A 257 -18.38 -17.39 -28.22
N PHE A 258 -18.48 -16.06 -28.30
CA PHE A 258 -17.42 -15.16 -27.84
C PHE A 258 -17.25 -15.14 -26.32
N ILE A 259 -18.35 -15.12 -25.55
CA ILE A 259 -18.29 -15.23 -24.08
C ILE A 259 -17.63 -16.55 -23.68
N ARG A 260 -18.00 -17.65 -24.33
CA ARG A 260 -17.38 -18.96 -24.10
C ARG A 260 -15.89 -18.94 -24.42
N LEU A 261 -15.50 -18.44 -25.60
CA LEU A 261 -14.11 -18.34 -26.02
C LEU A 261 -13.27 -17.54 -25.01
N LEU A 262 -13.72 -16.35 -24.62
CA LEU A 262 -13.02 -15.52 -23.64
C LEU A 262 -12.96 -16.20 -22.27
N ASN A 263 -14.05 -16.81 -21.80
CA ASN A 263 -14.07 -17.56 -20.54
C ASN A 263 -13.10 -18.74 -20.56
N ASP A 264 -13.06 -19.48 -21.66
CA ASP A 264 -12.17 -20.61 -21.85
C ASP A 264 -10.71 -20.14 -21.90
N CYS A 265 -10.39 -19.02 -22.55
CA CYS A 265 -9.06 -18.40 -22.50
C CYS A 265 -8.62 -18.02 -21.08
N LEU A 266 -9.54 -17.65 -20.20
CA LEU A 266 -9.28 -17.16 -18.85
C LEU A 266 -9.29 -18.25 -17.76
N GLU A 267 -9.74 -19.46 -18.10
CA GLU A 267 -9.81 -20.57 -17.16
C GLU A 267 -8.42 -20.96 -16.65
N GLY A 268 -8.31 -21.18 -15.33
CA GLY A 268 -7.05 -21.55 -14.69
C GLY A 268 -6.10 -20.38 -14.42
N ARG A 269 -6.49 -19.13 -14.75
CA ARG A 269 -5.69 -17.95 -14.38
C ARG A 269 -5.50 -17.87 -12.85
N PRO A 270 -4.32 -17.45 -12.36
CA PRO A 270 -4.10 -17.28 -10.91
C PRO A 270 -5.03 -16.23 -10.29
N LYS A 271 -5.46 -16.47 -9.04
CA LYS A 271 -6.47 -15.62 -8.35
C LYS A 271 -6.02 -14.19 -8.07
N ASP A 272 -4.72 -13.94 -8.01
CA ASP A 272 -4.14 -12.60 -7.80
C ASP A 272 -3.86 -11.85 -9.10
N MET A 273 -4.21 -12.43 -10.26
CA MET A 273 -4.14 -11.77 -11.57
C MET A 273 -5.49 -11.19 -11.95
N THR A 274 -5.56 -9.86 -11.99
CA THR A 274 -6.75 -9.12 -12.41
C THR A 274 -6.80 -9.02 -13.92
N VAL A 275 -7.96 -9.34 -14.51
CA VAL A 275 -8.20 -9.24 -15.95
C VAL A 275 -9.38 -8.32 -16.23
N GLY A 276 -9.13 -7.29 -17.04
CA GLY A 276 -10.16 -6.40 -17.55
C GLY A 276 -10.51 -6.66 -19.01
N LEU A 277 -11.75 -6.36 -19.39
CA LEU A 277 -12.19 -6.26 -20.77
C LEU A 277 -12.37 -4.79 -21.14
N HIS A 278 -11.73 -4.34 -22.22
CA HIS A 278 -11.92 -3.01 -22.77
C HIS A 278 -12.81 -3.03 -24.02
N LEU A 279 -13.94 -2.33 -23.92
CA LEU A 279 -14.85 -2.09 -25.03
C LEU A 279 -14.79 -0.60 -25.41
N CYS A 280 -14.32 -0.32 -26.62
CA CYS A 280 -14.36 1.01 -27.22
C CYS A 280 -14.99 0.97 -28.62
N ARG A 281 -15.34 2.15 -29.11
CA ARG A 281 -15.95 2.36 -30.42
C ARG A 281 -14.94 2.82 -31.46
N ASN A 282 -13.67 2.49 -31.26
CA ASN A 282 -12.49 2.87 -32.06
C ASN A 282 -11.96 4.28 -31.80
N ASN A 283 -10.66 4.42 -32.07
CA ASN A 283 -9.90 5.66 -32.00
C ASN A 283 -9.07 5.83 -33.28
N ALA A 284 -9.73 5.83 -34.44
CA ALA A 284 -9.06 6.10 -35.72
C ALA A 284 -8.72 7.58 -35.84
N ARG A 285 -7.54 7.88 -36.40
CA ARG A 285 -6.99 9.23 -36.59
C ARG A 285 -7.94 10.22 -37.27
N ASP A 286 -8.80 9.75 -38.17
CA ASP A 286 -9.79 10.54 -38.88
C ASP A 286 -11.15 10.66 -38.17
N GLY A 287 -11.24 10.17 -36.93
CA GLY A 287 -12.45 10.24 -36.11
C GLY A 287 -13.52 9.20 -36.46
N ARG A 288 -13.22 8.21 -37.31
CA ARG A 288 -14.18 7.14 -37.65
C ARG A 288 -14.44 6.19 -36.48
N TYR A 289 -15.71 5.98 -36.19
CA TYR A 289 -16.19 4.99 -35.22
C TYR A 289 -16.40 3.63 -35.89
N PHE A 290 -16.05 2.55 -35.19
CA PHE A 290 -16.38 1.20 -35.63
C PHE A 290 -17.80 0.81 -35.23
N ALA A 291 -18.29 1.24 -34.07
CA ALA A 291 -19.64 0.94 -33.61
C ALA A 291 -20.32 2.17 -33.01
N GLU A 292 -21.64 2.24 -33.06
CA GLU A 292 -22.45 3.25 -32.37
C GLU A 292 -23.57 2.56 -31.59
N GLY A 293 -24.15 3.25 -30.60
CA GLY A 293 -25.31 2.76 -29.85
C GLY A 293 -25.01 2.33 -28.41
N SER A 294 -26.08 1.93 -27.73
CA SER A 294 -26.08 1.49 -26.32
C SER A 294 -25.61 0.04 -26.21
N TYR A 295 -24.95 -0.32 -25.08
CA TYR A 295 -24.60 -1.71 -24.77
C TYR A 295 -25.82 -2.59 -24.41
N GLU A 296 -27.02 -2.03 -24.45
CA GLU A 296 -28.28 -2.62 -23.99
C GLU A 296 -28.48 -4.08 -24.43
N THR A 297 -28.25 -4.38 -25.71
CA THR A 297 -28.51 -5.70 -26.30
C THR A 297 -27.61 -6.80 -25.73
N ILE A 298 -26.40 -6.45 -25.31
CA ILE A 298 -25.40 -7.42 -24.82
C ILE A 298 -25.19 -7.35 -23.31
N ALA A 299 -25.61 -6.27 -22.64
CA ALA A 299 -25.21 -5.93 -21.28
C ALA A 299 -25.53 -7.01 -20.24
N VAL A 300 -26.74 -7.59 -20.25
CA VAL A 300 -27.14 -8.61 -19.26
C VAL A 300 -26.19 -9.79 -19.29
N ARG A 301 -25.97 -10.36 -20.48
CA ARG A 301 -25.15 -11.55 -20.66
C ARG A 301 -23.67 -11.23 -20.52
N LEU A 302 -23.21 -10.15 -21.15
CA LEU A 302 -21.84 -9.68 -21.07
C LEU A 302 -21.41 -9.47 -19.61
N PHE A 303 -22.20 -8.74 -18.82
CA PHE A 303 -21.83 -8.43 -17.44
C PHE A 303 -21.93 -9.64 -16.51
N ASN A 304 -22.88 -10.55 -16.71
CA ASN A 304 -23.11 -11.64 -15.77
C ASN A 304 -22.39 -12.95 -16.15
N GLU A 305 -22.22 -13.26 -17.43
CA GLU A 305 -21.65 -14.54 -17.89
C GLU A 305 -20.12 -14.48 -18.10
N LEU A 306 -19.56 -13.32 -18.44
CA LEU A 306 -18.13 -13.19 -18.73
C LEU A 306 -17.29 -13.09 -17.45
N LYS A 307 -16.30 -13.96 -17.27
CA LYS A 307 -15.47 -14.12 -16.06
C LYS A 307 -14.27 -13.17 -16.02
N VAL A 308 -14.50 -11.90 -16.35
CA VAL A 308 -13.53 -10.81 -16.13
C VAL A 308 -13.81 -10.10 -14.81
N ASP A 309 -12.78 -9.46 -14.26
CA ASP A 309 -12.87 -8.74 -12.98
C ASP A 309 -13.30 -7.28 -13.19
N ILE A 310 -12.97 -6.72 -14.37
CA ILE A 310 -13.13 -5.29 -14.68
C ILE A 310 -13.72 -5.11 -16.09
N PHE A 311 -14.65 -4.16 -16.24
CA PHE A 311 -15.07 -3.64 -17.54
C PHE A 311 -14.59 -2.19 -17.74
N TYR A 312 -13.87 -1.93 -18.82
CA TYR A 312 -13.48 -0.58 -19.26
C TYR A 312 -14.38 -0.16 -20.42
N LEU A 313 -15.36 0.71 -20.14
CA LEU A 313 -16.44 1.06 -21.07
C LEU A 313 -16.39 2.55 -21.47
N GLU A 314 -16.45 2.82 -22.77
CA GLU A 314 -16.48 4.18 -23.33
C GLU A 314 -17.83 4.91 -23.12
N TYR A 315 -17.80 6.15 -22.57
CA TYR A 315 -18.95 7.01 -22.25
C TYR A 315 -18.72 8.54 -22.49
N ASP A 316 -17.68 8.96 -23.22
CA ASP A 316 -17.39 10.39 -23.41
C ASP A 316 -18.34 11.12 -24.36
N SER A 317 -19.07 10.38 -25.21
CA SER A 317 -20.00 10.97 -26.19
C SER A 317 -21.44 11.00 -25.66
N GLU A 318 -22.21 12.02 -26.07
CA GLU A 318 -23.65 12.16 -25.75
C GLU A 318 -24.50 10.96 -26.19
N LYS A 319 -23.99 10.11 -27.08
CA LYS A 319 -24.68 8.93 -27.62
C LYS A 319 -24.54 7.68 -26.74
N ALA A 320 -23.67 7.68 -25.73
CA ALA A 320 -23.44 6.53 -24.86
C ALA A 320 -24.36 6.56 -23.63
N SER A 321 -25.36 5.68 -23.59
CA SER A 321 -26.29 5.59 -22.46
C SER A 321 -25.70 4.81 -21.27
N LEU A 322 -25.87 5.34 -20.05
CA LEU A 322 -25.53 4.65 -18.80
C LEU A 322 -26.58 3.61 -18.39
N GLU A 323 -27.76 3.62 -19.00
CA GLU A 323 -28.89 2.75 -18.66
C GLU A 323 -28.58 1.23 -18.60
N PRO A 324 -27.71 0.67 -19.46
CA PRO A 324 -27.34 -0.75 -19.36
C PRO A 324 -26.66 -1.13 -18.03
N LEU A 325 -26.10 -0.17 -17.29
CA LEU A 325 -25.42 -0.42 -16.02
C LEU A 325 -26.36 -0.90 -14.90
N ARG A 326 -27.68 -0.79 -15.08
CA ARG A 326 -28.65 -1.37 -14.14
C ARG A 326 -28.50 -2.89 -13.97
N PHE A 327 -27.87 -3.56 -14.94
CA PHE A 327 -27.58 -5.00 -14.90
C PHE A 327 -26.17 -5.35 -14.37
N PHE A 328 -25.36 -4.36 -13.97
CA PHE A 328 -23.95 -4.55 -13.66
C PHE A 328 -23.73 -5.24 -12.30
N PRO A 329 -23.09 -6.42 -12.20
CA PRO A 329 -23.10 -7.26 -11.00
C PRO A 329 -22.27 -6.70 -9.83
N THR A 330 -22.45 -7.27 -8.65
CA THR A 330 -21.85 -6.78 -7.38
C THR A 330 -20.39 -7.21 -7.18
N ASP A 331 -19.95 -8.25 -7.88
CA ASP A 331 -18.63 -8.88 -7.74
C ASP A 331 -17.57 -8.32 -8.71
N LYS A 332 -17.96 -7.38 -9.58
CA LYS A 332 -17.10 -6.80 -10.61
C LYS A 332 -16.91 -5.31 -10.44
N LEU A 333 -15.91 -4.77 -11.15
CA LEU A 333 -15.58 -3.35 -11.14
C LEU A 333 -15.82 -2.73 -12.52
N ILE A 334 -16.29 -1.49 -12.51
CA ILE A 334 -16.50 -0.72 -13.73
C ILE A 334 -15.55 0.46 -13.78
N VAL A 335 -14.90 0.63 -14.93
CA VAL A 335 -14.08 1.79 -15.26
C VAL A 335 -14.82 2.57 -16.35
N LEU A 336 -15.29 3.76 -15.98
CA LEU A 336 -16.03 4.66 -16.87
C LEU A 336 -15.04 5.50 -17.69
N GLY A 337 -15.03 5.28 -19.00
CA GLY A 337 -14.24 6.04 -19.96
C GLY A 337 -14.89 7.40 -20.24
N LEU A 338 -14.66 8.37 -19.36
CA LEU A 338 -15.35 9.69 -19.38
C LEU A 338 -14.50 10.81 -19.98
N VAL A 339 -13.18 10.63 -20.07
CA VAL A 339 -12.25 11.64 -20.60
C VAL A 339 -11.96 11.36 -22.07
N ALA A 340 -12.21 12.33 -22.94
CA ALA A 340 -12.02 12.15 -24.38
C ALA A 340 -10.54 12.15 -24.76
N THR A 341 -10.14 11.22 -25.64
CA THR A 341 -8.75 11.11 -26.15
C THR A 341 -8.58 11.62 -27.57
N LYS A 342 -9.66 12.15 -28.17
CA LYS A 342 -9.71 12.64 -29.56
C LYS A 342 -9.55 14.16 -29.68
N ASN A 343 -9.78 14.89 -28.59
CA ASN A 343 -9.69 16.35 -28.51
C ASN A 343 -8.73 16.79 -27.39
N PRO A 344 -8.10 17.97 -27.48
CA PRO A 344 -7.13 18.43 -26.47
C PRO A 344 -7.76 19.17 -25.28
N GLU A 345 -9.04 19.53 -25.39
CA GLU A 345 -9.78 20.28 -24.36
C GLU A 345 -9.97 19.42 -23.11
N LEU A 346 -9.81 20.04 -21.93
CA LEU A 346 -10.04 19.35 -20.67
C LEU A 346 -11.52 19.37 -20.32
N GLU A 347 -12.02 18.22 -19.89
CA GLU A 347 -13.35 18.06 -19.34
C GLU A 347 -13.48 18.81 -18.00
N ASP A 348 -14.68 19.31 -17.70
CA ASP A 348 -14.99 19.92 -16.42
C ASP A 348 -15.02 18.83 -15.33
N PRO A 349 -14.19 18.93 -14.26
CA PRO A 349 -14.23 18.00 -13.15
C PRO A 349 -15.61 17.80 -12.53
N ASP A 350 -16.45 18.85 -12.49
CA ASP A 350 -17.77 18.79 -11.87
C ASP A 350 -18.77 18.01 -12.78
N ASP A 351 -18.61 18.08 -14.11
CA ASP A 351 -19.40 17.26 -15.05
C ASP A 351 -19.00 15.78 -14.99
N LEU A 352 -17.70 15.50 -14.79
CA LEU A 352 -17.20 14.14 -14.58
C LEU A 352 -17.77 13.54 -13.27
N GLU A 353 -17.82 14.34 -12.20
CA GLU A 353 -18.43 13.97 -10.92
C GLU A 353 -19.90 13.61 -11.10
N LEU A 354 -20.67 14.44 -11.81
CA LEU A 354 -22.07 14.20 -12.08
C LEU A 354 -22.29 12.86 -12.80
N LYS A 355 -21.53 12.58 -13.86
CA LYS A 355 -21.63 11.31 -14.60
C LYS A 355 -21.29 10.08 -13.75
N VAL A 356 -20.32 10.19 -12.84
CA VAL A 356 -20.01 9.12 -11.88
C VAL A 356 -21.19 8.86 -10.94
N HIS A 357 -21.85 9.92 -10.46
CA HIS A 357 -23.03 9.80 -9.60
C HIS A 357 -24.26 9.27 -10.35
N GLU A 358 -24.46 9.67 -11.60
CA GLU A 358 -25.49 9.11 -12.49
C GLU A 358 -25.28 7.60 -12.67
N ALA A 359 -24.06 7.17 -13.00
CA ALA A 359 -23.73 5.75 -13.12
C ALA A 359 -23.96 4.98 -11.80
N ALA A 360 -23.56 5.57 -10.67
CA ALA A 360 -23.81 4.99 -9.36
C ALA A 360 -25.30 4.84 -9.06
N HIS A 361 -26.12 5.84 -9.43
CA HIS A 361 -27.56 5.81 -9.27
C HIS A 361 -28.20 4.74 -10.17
N THR A 362 -27.81 4.63 -11.43
CA THR A 362 -28.35 3.61 -12.36
C THR A 362 -28.07 2.19 -11.87
N ILE A 363 -26.85 1.90 -11.41
CA ILE A 363 -26.51 0.58 -10.84
C ILE A 363 -27.28 0.36 -9.52
N ALA A 364 -27.31 1.36 -8.64
CA ALA A 364 -28.00 1.29 -7.36
C ALA A 364 -29.51 0.98 -7.53
N HIS A 365 -30.15 1.69 -8.46
CA HIS A 365 -31.56 1.50 -8.81
C HIS A 365 -31.82 0.10 -9.40
N GLY A 366 -30.99 -0.34 -10.35
CA GLY A 366 -31.13 -1.66 -10.98
C GLY A 366 -30.91 -2.84 -10.03
N GLN A 367 -30.18 -2.64 -8.93
CA GLN A 367 -29.81 -3.69 -7.98
C GLN A 367 -30.42 -3.54 -6.58
N HIS A 368 -31.29 -2.55 -6.36
CA HIS A 368 -31.85 -2.22 -5.04
C HIS A 368 -30.77 -2.01 -3.97
N ARG A 369 -29.70 -1.29 -4.32
CA ARG A 369 -28.57 -0.95 -3.45
C ARG A 369 -28.50 0.56 -3.22
N THR A 370 -27.68 1.00 -2.26
CA THR A 370 -27.43 2.43 -2.05
C THR A 370 -26.29 2.92 -2.94
N CYS A 371 -26.37 4.15 -3.45
CA CYS A 371 -25.31 4.78 -4.25
C CYS A 371 -23.94 4.75 -3.54
N ALA A 372 -23.94 4.92 -2.21
CA ALA A 372 -22.73 4.83 -1.39
C ALA A 372 -21.99 3.50 -1.60
N THR A 373 -22.69 2.37 -1.53
CA THR A 373 -22.08 1.04 -1.70
C THR A 373 -21.64 0.76 -3.15
N VAL A 374 -22.28 1.41 -4.13
CA VAL A 374 -21.98 1.25 -5.55
C VAL A 374 -20.75 2.05 -5.97
N LEU A 375 -20.54 3.24 -5.38
CA LEU A 375 -19.38 4.09 -5.68
C LEU A 375 -18.05 3.35 -5.47
N ASP A 376 -18.01 2.35 -4.59
CA ASP A 376 -16.84 1.51 -4.40
C ASP A 376 -16.51 0.57 -5.57
N GLN A 377 -17.46 0.34 -6.49
CA GLN A 377 -17.24 -0.43 -7.72
C GLN A 377 -16.81 0.43 -8.91
N ILE A 378 -16.92 1.76 -8.79
CA ILE A 378 -16.68 2.69 -9.90
C ILE A 378 -15.25 3.23 -9.87
N CYS A 379 -14.65 3.25 -11.05
CA CYS A 379 -13.38 3.90 -11.37
C CYS A 379 -13.59 4.74 -12.64
N ILE A 380 -12.64 5.62 -12.97
CA ILE A 380 -12.70 6.44 -14.19
C ILE A 380 -11.42 6.29 -15.01
N SER A 381 -11.54 6.42 -16.34
CA SER A 381 -10.43 6.43 -17.29
C SER A 381 -10.71 7.38 -18.46
N PRO A 382 -9.76 7.54 -19.38
CA PRO A 382 -10.08 8.02 -20.71
C PRO A 382 -10.96 7.00 -21.46
N GLN A 383 -11.65 7.48 -22.49
CA GLN A 383 -12.59 6.69 -23.31
C GLN A 383 -11.94 5.49 -24.01
N CYS A 384 -10.70 5.68 -24.44
CA CYS A 384 -9.87 4.74 -25.19
C CYS A 384 -8.40 5.07 -24.85
N GLY A 385 -7.43 4.39 -25.45
CA GLY A 385 -6.05 4.85 -25.40
C GLY A 385 -5.84 6.16 -26.19
N PHE A 386 -4.71 6.83 -26.00
CA PHE A 386 -4.40 8.07 -26.74
C PHE A 386 -3.88 7.81 -28.16
N ALA A 387 -3.56 6.55 -28.51
CA ALA A 387 -3.10 6.18 -29.85
C ALA A 387 -3.31 4.69 -30.19
N SER A 388 -4.41 4.35 -30.89
CA SER A 388 -4.66 2.98 -31.37
C SER A 388 -3.81 2.55 -32.57
N SER A 389 -3.14 3.51 -33.21
CA SER A 389 -2.10 3.28 -34.22
C SER A 389 -0.88 4.14 -33.92
N TRP A 390 0.29 3.76 -34.47
CA TRP A 390 1.57 4.44 -34.25
C TRP A 390 1.57 5.93 -34.59
N GLU A 391 0.69 6.37 -35.50
CA GLU A 391 0.54 7.78 -35.88
C GLU A 391 -0.16 8.63 -34.80
N GLY A 392 -0.94 7.98 -33.92
CA GLY A 392 -1.75 8.64 -32.89
C GLY A 392 -2.81 9.60 -33.41
N HIS A 393 -3.50 10.27 -32.49
CA HIS A 393 -4.40 11.38 -32.83
C HIS A 393 -3.60 12.68 -32.97
N ALA A 394 -3.62 13.27 -34.16
CA ALA A 394 -2.89 14.52 -34.45
C ALA A 394 -3.31 15.70 -33.55
N ASN A 395 -4.52 15.67 -32.99
CA ASN A 395 -5.14 16.78 -32.29
C ASN A 395 -4.83 16.84 -30.79
N VAL A 396 -4.25 15.79 -30.20
CA VAL A 396 -3.95 15.74 -28.76
C VAL A 396 -2.44 15.71 -28.56
N PRO A 397 -1.78 16.87 -28.29
CA PRO A 397 -0.35 16.88 -28.05
C PRO A 397 -0.03 16.30 -26.66
N GLU A 398 1.21 15.83 -26.45
CA GLU A 398 1.66 15.20 -25.20
C GLU A 398 1.36 16.02 -23.92
N PRO A 399 1.50 17.37 -23.91
CA PRO A 399 1.08 18.17 -22.75
C PRO A 399 -0.43 18.09 -22.44
N ALA A 400 -1.28 17.95 -23.47
CA ALA A 400 -2.72 17.76 -23.27
C ALA A 400 -3.02 16.35 -22.75
N GLU A 401 -2.36 15.32 -23.29
CA GLU A 401 -2.41 13.94 -22.79
C GLU A 401 -2.08 13.89 -21.29
N LYS A 402 -0.93 14.46 -20.89
CA LYS A 402 -0.51 14.51 -19.48
C LYS A 402 -1.54 15.23 -18.59
N ARG A 403 -2.10 16.36 -19.03
CA ARG A 403 -3.13 17.08 -18.27
C ARG A 403 -4.43 16.26 -18.13
N LYS A 404 -4.82 15.51 -19.15
CA LYS A 404 -5.98 14.60 -19.09
C LYS A 404 -5.73 13.45 -18.13
N LEU A 405 -4.54 12.86 -18.12
CA LEU A 405 -4.17 11.86 -17.11
C LEU A 405 -4.18 12.44 -15.67
N GLN A 406 -3.72 13.68 -15.49
CA GLN A 406 -3.80 14.38 -14.19
C GLN A 406 -5.24 14.68 -13.76
N LEU A 407 -6.13 14.97 -14.71
CA LEU A 407 -7.55 15.24 -14.44
C LEU A 407 -8.22 14.03 -13.79
N LEU A 408 -7.92 12.80 -14.23
CA LEU A 408 -8.49 11.57 -13.67
C LEU A 408 -8.23 11.43 -12.17
N ASN A 409 -7.05 11.84 -11.69
CA ASN A 409 -6.75 11.80 -10.26
C ASN A 409 -7.61 12.79 -9.46
N LYS A 410 -7.86 13.98 -10.02
CA LYS A 410 -8.69 15.02 -9.41
C LYS A 410 -10.18 14.69 -9.45
N ALA A 411 -10.63 14.03 -10.51
CA ALA A 411 -12.01 13.65 -10.77
C ALA A 411 -12.35 12.22 -10.33
N SER A 412 -11.46 11.57 -9.57
CA SER A 412 -11.72 10.20 -9.11
C SER A 412 -12.74 10.19 -7.95
N PRO A 413 -13.56 9.13 -7.80
CA PRO A 413 -14.55 9.03 -6.70
C PRO A 413 -13.97 9.28 -5.30
N SER A 414 -12.70 8.90 -5.06
CA SER A 414 -12.01 9.15 -3.79
C SER A 414 -11.64 10.62 -3.55
N ALA A 415 -11.46 11.42 -4.60
CA ALA A 415 -11.10 12.83 -4.50
C ALA A 415 -12.32 13.71 -4.18
N PHE A 416 -13.49 13.39 -4.73
CA PHE A 416 -14.72 14.18 -4.55
C PHE A 416 -15.15 14.30 -3.08
N PHE A 417 -15.15 13.19 -2.34
CA PHE A 417 -15.54 13.20 -0.92
C PHE A 417 -14.56 13.91 0.01
N SER A 418 -13.28 14.01 -0.36
CA SER A 418 -12.29 14.78 0.41
C SER A 418 -12.53 16.29 0.38
N SER A 419 -13.26 16.77 -0.63
CA SER A 419 -13.58 18.19 -0.84
C SER A 419 -14.98 18.61 -0.36
N TRP A 420 -15.78 17.64 0.12
CA TRP A 420 -17.20 17.76 0.46
C TRP A 420 -17.56 18.84 1.51
N PRO A 421 -16.70 19.20 2.49
CA PRO A 421 -17.01 20.32 3.38
C PRO A 421 -16.62 21.70 2.82
N THR A 422 -15.92 21.77 1.67
CA THR A 422 -15.20 22.98 1.23
C THR A 422 -15.58 23.53 -0.15
N LYS A 423 -16.22 22.75 -1.02
CA LYS A 423 -16.70 23.26 -2.32
C LYS A 423 -18.14 23.78 -2.19
N LYS A 424 -18.42 24.97 -2.74
CA LYS A 424 -19.78 25.36 -3.13
C LYS A 424 -20.24 24.34 -4.18
N ILE A 425 -21.16 23.45 -3.81
CA ILE A 425 -21.82 22.55 -4.75
C ILE A 425 -22.45 23.43 -5.84
N GLY A 426 -22.07 23.21 -7.10
CA GLY A 426 -22.64 23.96 -8.22
C GLY A 426 -24.16 23.79 -8.26
N PRO A 427 -24.93 24.79 -8.71
CA PRO A 427 -26.40 24.76 -8.66
C PRO A 427 -27.02 23.57 -9.40
N ARG A 428 -26.33 22.99 -10.39
CA ARG A 428 -26.76 21.79 -11.13
C ARG A 428 -26.66 20.50 -10.30
N LEU A 429 -25.55 20.27 -9.61
CA LEU A 429 -25.34 19.07 -8.79
C LEU A 429 -26.22 19.08 -7.53
N ALA A 430 -26.44 20.27 -6.95
CA ALA A 430 -27.36 20.45 -5.83
C ALA A 430 -28.82 20.13 -6.22
N ALA A 431 -29.25 20.52 -7.43
CA ALA A 431 -30.58 20.20 -7.94
C ALA A 431 -30.77 18.70 -8.22
N PHE A 432 -29.76 18.03 -8.80
CA PHE A 432 -29.81 16.58 -9.06
C PHE A 432 -29.85 15.74 -7.78
N LEU A 433 -29.01 16.09 -6.78
CA LEU A 433 -29.00 15.43 -5.47
C LEU A 433 -30.31 15.64 -4.70
N TYR A 434 -30.91 16.84 -4.78
CA TYR A 434 -32.20 17.14 -4.13
C TYR A 434 -33.35 16.33 -4.74
N ILE A 435 -33.35 16.12 -6.06
CA ILE A 435 -34.38 15.33 -6.76
C ILE A 435 -34.23 13.83 -6.47
N THR A 436 -33.00 13.30 -6.38
CA THR A 436 -32.76 11.87 -6.13
C THR A 436 -33.02 11.43 -4.68
N THR A 437 -32.85 12.30 -3.69
CA THR A 437 -33.28 12.01 -2.31
C THR A 437 -34.80 12.02 -2.11
N CYS A 438 -35.56 12.73 -2.95
CA CYS A 438 -37.03 12.80 -2.83
C CYS A 438 -37.77 11.61 -3.48
N ILE A 439 -37.13 10.85 -4.37
CA ILE A 439 -37.79 9.75 -5.09
C ILE A 439 -37.66 8.41 -4.33
N SER A 440 -36.73 8.29 -3.37
CA SER A 440 -36.56 7.05 -2.58
C SER A 440 -37.51 6.89 -1.39
N GLU A 441 -38.36 7.89 -1.08
CA GLU A 441 -39.26 7.85 0.09
C GLU A 441 -40.76 7.69 -0.24
N GLU A 442 -41.18 7.65 -1.51
CA GLU A 442 -42.61 7.80 -1.86
C GLU A 442 -43.31 6.61 -2.56
N GLN A 443 -42.72 5.40 -2.65
CA GLN A 443 -43.44 4.24 -3.21
C GLN A 443 -43.30 3.00 -2.35
N GLY A 444 -44.22 2.86 -1.39
CA GLY A 444 -44.32 1.67 -0.57
C GLY A 444 -45.53 1.58 0.34
N GLU A 445 -46.67 2.20 0.03
CA GLU A 445 -47.92 1.98 0.78
C GLU A 445 -49.16 2.41 -0.03
N GLU A 446 -49.87 1.45 -0.65
CA GLU A 446 -51.34 1.35 -0.70
C GLU A 446 -51.80 0.31 -1.75
N SER A 447 -52.38 -0.80 -1.27
CA SER A 447 -53.71 -1.30 -1.70
C SER A 447 -53.88 -2.79 -1.37
N ALA A 448 -54.72 -3.08 -0.36
CA ALA A 448 -55.84 -4.03 -0.45
C ALA A 448 -56.30 -4.42 0.98
N GLU A 449 -57.40 -3.80 1.41
CA GLU A 449 -58.17 -4.14 2.61
C GLU A 449 -59.19 -5.26 2.34
N LYS A 450 -59.37 -6.11 3.38
CA LYS A 450 -60.63 -6.69 3.91
C LYS A 450 -61.45 -7.72 3.13
N ASP A 451 -61.55 -8.92 3.72
CA ASP A 451 -62.77 -9.54 4.31
C ASP A 451 -62.45 -11.01 4.70
N ALA A 452 -63.12 -11.74 5.59
CA ALA A 452 -63.85 -11.51 6.82
C ALA A 452 -63.91 -12.89 7.53
N ASP A 453 -63.64 -12.89 8.84
CA ASP A 453 -64.28 -13.64 9.93
C ASP A 453 -64.77 -15.11 9.76
N LEU A 454 -64.27 -16.01 10.64
CA LEU A 454 -65.05 -16.81 11.63
C LEU A 454 -64.32 -18.10 12.10
N THR A 455 -63.78 -18.03 13.33
CA THR A 455 -63.45 -19.12 14.30
C THR A 455 -64.73 -19.86 14.79
N PRO A 456 -64.75 -20.97 15.61
CA PRO A 456 -63.81 -21.38 16.68
C PRO A 456 -63.62 -22.91 16.92
N SER A 457 -62.59 -23.38 17.64
CA SER A 457 -62.60 -23.65 19.10
C SER A 457 -61.22 -24.26 19.48
N SER A 458 -60.45 -23.64 20.37
CA SER A 458 -60.47 -23.72 21.85
C SER A 458 -60.03 -25.09 22.38
N THR A 459 -58.85 -25.18 22.98
CA THR A 459 -58.71 -24.93 24.43
C THR A 459 -57.41 -24.20 24.80
N ALA A 460 -57.55 -23.26 25.75
CA ALA A 460 -56.61 -22.23 26.21
C ALA A 460 -56.28 -22.45 27.72
N PRO A 461 -55.75 -21.46 28.48
CA PRO A 461 -54.44 -20.79 28.41
C PRO A 461 -53.71 -20.71 29.78
N GLN A 462 -52.44 -20.26 29.84
CA GLN A 462 -51.94 -19.39 30.94
C GLN A 462 -50.59 -18.65 30.64
N SER A 463 -50.71 -17.32 30.61
CA SER A 463 -49.80 -16.16 30.86
C SER A 463 -48.29 -16.11 30.51
N ILE A 464 -48.00 -15.34 29.44
CA ILE A 464 -47.18 -14.10 29.30
C ILE A 464 -45.81 -13.99 30.01
N ALA A 465 -44.75 -13.89 29.20
CA ALA A 465 -43.67 -12.90 29.35
C ALA A 465 -43.22 -12.42 27.96
N SER A 466 -43.00 -11.11 27.83
CA SER A 466 -42.67 -10.33 26.64
C SER A 466 -41.41 -10.81 25.89
N PRO A 467 -41.31 -10.60 24.56
CA PRO A 467 -40.09 -10.89 23.82
C PRO A 467 -38.99 -9.92 24.25
N THR A 468 -37.98 -10.49 24.87
CA THR A 468 -36.73 -9.86 25.28
C THR A 468 -36.03 -9.22 24.11
N ASP A 469 -35.83 -7.91 24.23
CA ASP A 469 -34.71 -7.11 23.77
C ASP A 469 -33.73 -7.84 22.84
N VAL A 470 -33.86 -7.57 21.53
CA VAL A 470 -32.69 -7.57 20.64
C VAL A 470 -31.74 -6.56 21.25
N GLU A 471 -30.64 -7.06 21.80
CA GLU A 471 -29.58 -6.29 22.43
C GLU A 471 -29.17 -5.16 21.47
N SER A 472 -29.68 -3.96 21.73
CA SER A 472 -29.06 -2.74 21.27
C SER A 472 -27.61 -2.84 21.72
N THR A 473 -26.65 -2.87 20.79
CA THR A 473 -25.26 -2.56 21.10
C THR A 473 -25.26 -1.15 21.68
N THR A 474 -25.41 -1.11 23.00
CA THR A 474 -25.31 0.08 23.80
C THR A 474 -23.89 0.55 23.61
N THR A 475 -23.70 1.71 22.98
CA THR A 475 -22.43 2.43 23.07
C THR A 475 -22.22 2.72 24.55
N VAL A 476 -21.47 1.83 25.22
CA VAL A 476 -21.11 1.97 26.62
C VAL A 476 -20.31 3.27 26.71
N ALA A 477 -20.83 4.26 27.44
CA ALA A 477 -20.08 5.48 27.72
C ALA A 477 -18.71 5.09 28.31
N PRO A 478 -17.59 5.68 27.82
CA PRO A 478 -16.26 5.25 28.23
C PRO A 478 -16.13 5.35 29.75
N ARG A 479 -15.85 4.21 30.39
CA ARG A 479 -15.74 4.10 31.86
C ARG A 479 -14.43 4.68 32.38
N THR A 480 -13.45 4.93 31.50
CA THR A 480 -12.12 5.45 31.86
C THR A 480 -11.61 6.40 30.78
N SER A 481 -10.88 7.45 31.17
CA SER A 481 -10.36 8.46 30.24
C SER A 481 -9.17 7.92 29.44
N VAL A 482 -9.22 8.02 28.10
CA VAL A 482 -8.10 7.73 27.18
C VAL A 482 -6.80 8.41 27.65
N SER A 483 -6.91 9.65 28.13
CA SER A 483 -5.76 10.44 28.59
C SER A 483 -5.02 9.80 29.76
N LEU A 484 -5.73 9.04 30.61
CA LEU A 484 -5.13 8.34 31.75
C LEU A 484 -4.25 7.17 31.28
N HIS A 485 -4.70 6.40 30.29
CA HIS A 485 -3.91 5.31 29.70
C HIS A 485 -2.67 5.87 29.00
N ILE A 486 -2.82 6.93 28.21
CA ILE A 486 -1.69 7.57 27.53
C ILE A 486 -0.69 8.15 28.54
N ALA A 487 -1.14 8.79 29.61
CA ALA A 487 -0.25 9.32 30.65
C ALA A 487 0.56 8.20 31.35
N ALA A 488 -0.06 7.06 31.63
CA ALA A 488 0.63 5.90 32.21
C ALA A 488 1.73 5.37 31.27
N LEU A 489 1.43 5.26 29.96
CA LEU A 489 2.41 4.84 28.96
C LEU A 489 3.52 5.88 28.77
N CYS A 490 3.22 7.17 28.81
CA CYS A 490 4.23 8.23 28.81
C CYS A 490 5.21 8.08 29.98
N TRP A 491 4.75 7.69 31.17
CA TRP A 491 5.64 7.45 32.31
C TRP A 491 6.54 6.22 32.13
N SER A 492 6.04 5.15 31.50
CA SER A 492 6.88 4.01 31.13
C SER A 492 7.95 4.38 30.09
N LEU A 493 7.58 5.17 29.07
CA LEU A 493 8.53 5.63 28.05
C LEU A 493 9.53 6.64 28.62
N PHE A 494 9.13 7.47 29.58
CA PHE A 494 10.05 8.32 30.34
C PHE A 494 11.10 7.49 31.09
N LEU A 495 10.71 6.37 31.73
CA LEU A 495 11.64 5.46 32.38
C LEU A 495 12.62 4.81 31.38
N ALA A 496 12.15 4.43 30.20
CA ALA A 496 13.01 3.92 29.13
C ALA A 496 14.04 4.97 28.70
N GLY A 497 13.60 6.20 28.41
CA GLY A 497 14.53 7.29 28.09
C GLY A 497 15.51 7.60 29.23
N TRP A 498 15.04 7.54 30.49
CA TRP A 498 15.91 7.69 31.65
C TRP A 498 17.00 6.62 31.71
N ASN A 499 16.68 5.37 31.40
CA ASN A 499 17.64 4.27 31.34
C ASN A 499 18.75 4.58 30.31
N ASP A 500 18.36 4.92 29.07
CA ASP A 500 19.29 5.16 27.97
C ASP A 500 20.17 6.39 28.20
N GLY A 501 19.57 7.50 28.62
CA GLY A 501 20.30 8.75 28.88
C GLY A 501 21.26 8.68 30.08
N SER A 502 21.11 7.67 30.95
CA SER A 502 21.95 7.54 32.14
C SER A 502 23.36 7.02 31.85
N ILE A 503 23.50 6.17 30.83
CA ILE A 503 24.71 5.36 30.60
C ILE A 503 25.89 6.23 30.18
N GLY A 504 25.67 7.19 29.27
CA GLY A 504 26.72 8.04 28.70
C GLY A 504 27.61 8.72 29.74
N PRO A 505 27.05 9.53 30.65
CA PRO A 505 27.83 10.19 31.69
C PRO A 505 28.45 9.26 32.74
N LEU A 506 27.86 8.06 32.94
CA LEU A 506 28.36 7.10 33.94
C LEU A 506 29.48 6.21 33.39
N LEU A 507 29.59 6.05 32.08
CA LEU A 507 30.59 5.19 31.43
C LEU A 507 32.03 5.44 31.91
N PRO A 508 32.56 6.68 31.89
CA PRO A 508 33.92 6.94 32.39
C PRO A 508 34.09 6.52 33.86
N ARG A 509 33.07 6.76 34.69
CA ARG A 509 33.09 6.41 36.11
C ARG A 509 33.05 4.89 36.33
N ILE A 510 32.26 4.17 35.55
CA ILE A 510 32.19 2.70 35.58
C ILE A 510 33.57 2.11 35.21
N GLN A 511 34.22 2.66 34.17
CA GLN A 511 35.56 2.24 33.78
C GLN A 511 36.60 2.45 34.88
N GLU A 512 36.54 3.61 35.54
CA GLU A 512 37.43 3.97 36.65
C GLU A 512 37.25 3.03 37.85
N VAL A 513 36.01 2.78 38.27
CA VAL A 513 35.68 2.02 39.49
C VAL A 513 35.91 0.52 39.33
N TYR A 514 35.62 -0.04 38.15
CA TYR A 514 35.79 -1.46 37.87
C TYR A 514 37.12 -1.81 37.19
N HIS A 515 37.93 -0.80 36.87
CA HIS A 515 39.22 -0.95 36.17
C HIS A 515 39.11 -1.75 34.86
N VAL A 516 38.12 -1.38 34.03
CA VAL A 516 37.82 -2.06 32.76
C VAL A 516 38.14 -1.18 31.55
N SER A 517 38.62 -1.81 30.47
CA SER A 517 38.91 -1.12 29.21
C SER A 517 37.64 -0.73 28.44
N TYR A 518 37.77 0.12 27.41
CA TYR A 518 36.68 0.49 26.51
C TYR A 518 35.96 -0.72 25.90
N GLY A 519 36.74 -1.72 25.45
CA GLY A 519 36.18 -2.95 24.91
C GLY A 519 35.38 -3.74 25.95
N ILE A 520 35.86 -3.84 27.20
CA ILE A 520 35.16 -4.60 28.25
C ILE A 520 33.91 -3.87 28.74
N VAL A 521 33.96 -2.55 28.93
CA VAL A 521 32.77 -1.78 29.35
C VAL A 521 31.68 -1.78 28.28
N SER A 522 32.05 -1.92 26.99
CA SER A 522 31.08 -2.03 25.90
C SER A 522 30.15 -3.26 26.00
N ILE A 523 30.54 -4.29 26.77
CA ILE A 523 29.70 -5.47 27.05
C ILE A 523 28.37 -5.09 27.72
N LEU A 524 28.30 -3.94 28.39
CA LEU A 524 27.03 -3.42 28.93
C LEU A 524 25.99 -3.22 27.82
N PHE A 525 26.38 -2.64 26.68
CA PHE A 525 25.50 -2.46 25.52
C PHE A 525 25.09 -3.80 24.89
N VAL A 526 26.04 -4.74 24.78
CA VAL A 526 25.77 -6.10 24.29
C VAL A 526 24.77 -6.83 25.19
N SER A 527 24.94 -6.73 26.51
CA SER A 527 24.04 -7.32 27.50
C SER A 527 22.63 -6.75 27.41
N THR A 528 22.49 -5.42 27.29
CA THR A 528 21.21 -4.76 27.05
C THR A 528 20.56 -5.25 25.75
N CYS A 529 21.30 -5.32 24.65
CA CYS A 529 20.80 -5.82 23.37
C CYS A 529 20.30 -7.28 23.44
N ILE A 530 21.06 -8.18 24.08
CA ILE A 530 20.61 -9.57 24.31
C ILE A 530 19.31 -9.56 25.12
N GLY A 531 19.23 -8.73 26.16
CA GLY A 531 18.01 -8.51 26.93
C GLY A 531 16.84 -8.09 26.04
N VAL A 532 17.03 -7.06 25.21
CA VAL A 532 15.99 -6.53 24.32
C VAL A 532 15.52 -7.56 23.30
N LEU A 533 16.44 -8.28 22.66
CA LEU A 533 16.11 -9.36 21.71
C LEU A 533 15.30 -10.47 22.38
N CYS A 534 15.73 -10.91 23.56
CA CYS A 534 14.98 -11.88 24.36
C CYS A 534 13.59 -11.34 24.72
N GLY A 535 13.47 -10.06 25.10
CA GLY A 535 12.21 -9.40 25.40
C GLY A 535 11.30 -9.29 24.18
N ALA A 536 11.85 -9.00 23.00
CA ALA A 536 11.08 -8.85 21.77
C ALA A 536 10.53 -10.20 21.31
N ILE A 537 11.36 -11.24 21.30
CA ILE A 537 10.94 -12.62 20.99
C ILE A 537 9.87 -13.08 21.99
N THR A 538 10.08 -12.80 23.28
CA THR A 538 9.14 -13.16 24.35
C THR A 538 7.83 -12.41 24.20
N SER A 539 7.84 -11.13 23.85
CA SER A 539 6.63 -10.32 23.64
C SER A 539 5.74 -10.89 22.52
N VAL A 540 6.35 -11.32 21.42
CA VAL A 540 5.63 -11.93 20.28
C VAL A 540 5.18 -13.36 20.60
N TRP A 541 6.01 -14.15 21.31
CA TRP A 541 5.64 -15.50 21.74
C TRP A 541 4.47 -15.47 22.73
N LEU A 542 4.48 -14.55 23.69
CA LEU A 542 3.39 -14.33 24.62
C LEU A 542 2.14 -13.81 23.90
N GLY A 543 2.27 -12.91 22.94
CA GLY A 543 1.14 -12.43 22.12
C GLY A 543 0.52 -13.50 21.21
N GLY A 544 1.29 -14.50 20.75
CA GLY A 544 0.84 -15.54 19.82
C GLY A 544 0.32 -16.83 20.46
N ARG A 545 0.86 -17.23 21.63
CA ARG A 545 0.42 -18.45 22.35
C ARG A 545 -0.77 -18.20 23.26
N PHE A 546 -0.97 -16.94 23.66
CA PHE A 546 -2.14 -16.45 24.37
C PHE A 546 -2.94 -15.53 23.45
N GLY A 547 -3.46 -16.08 22.35
CA GLY A 547 -4.70 -15.54 21.82
C GLY A 547 -5.76 -15.60 22.91
N PHE A 548 -6.72 -14.68 22.84
CA PHE A 548 -7.95 -14.55 23.63
C PHE A 548 -8.82 -15.84 23.60
N GLY A 549 -8.28 -16.99 24.01
CA GLY A 549 -8.86 -18.32 23.83
C GLY A 549 -7.84 -19.47 23.79
N LYS A 550 -7.79 -20.22 24.91
CA LYS A 550 -7.58 -21.69 25.13
C LYS A 550 -6.59 -22.45 24.22
N ALA A 551 -5.69 -23.35 24.64
CA ALA A 551 -5.21 -23.95 25.91
C ALA A 551 -4.05 -24.95 25.55
N LEU A 552 -3.14 -25.33 26.47
CA LEU A 552 -2.88 -26.72 26.96
C LEU A 552 -1.52 -26.90 27.70
N LEU A 553 -1.51 -27.88 28.62
CA LEU A 553 -0.48 -28.45 29.52
C LEU A 553 -0.44 -27.76 30.90
N PHE A 554 -1.10 -28.27 31.96
CA PHE A 554 -1.21 -29.65 32.42
C PHE A 554 -2.64 -30.01 32.88
N GLY A 555 -3.00 -31.29 32.80
CA GLY A 555 -4.32 -31.80 33.13
C GLY A 555 -4.68 -31.65 34.60
N THR A 556 -5.83 -31.04 34.87
CA THR A 556 -6.83 -31.39 35.90
C THR A 556 -8.04 -30.44 35.76
N PRO A 557 -9.28 -30.91 35.98
CA PRO A 557 -10.47 -30.13 35.67
C PRO A 557 -10.83 -29.14 36.79
N ALA A 558 -11.16 -27.92 36.35
CA ALA A 558 -11.98 -26.91 37.03
C ALA A 558 -11.40 -26.26 38.31
N LYS A 559 -11.31 -24.91 38.25
CA LYS A 559 -10.95 -23.94 39.32
C LYS A 559 -9.46 -23.70 39.57
N ARG A 560 -8.75 -23.14 38.57
CA ARG A 560 -7.65 -22.16 38.72
C ARG A 560 -7.18 -21.71 37.35
N SER A 561 -7.94 -20.83 36.71
CA SER A 561 -7.49 -20.05 35.55
C SER A 561 -7.50 -18.58 35.93
N PHE A 562 -6.85 -18.27 37.06
CA PHE A 562 -6.83 -16.93 37.67
C PHE A 562 -5.45 -16.25 37.57
N ILE A 563 -4.50 -16.86 36.86
CA ILE A 563 -3.14 -16.35 36.68
C ILE A 563 -2.73 -16.80 35.27
N TYR A 564 -1.87 -16.04 34.58
CA TYR A 564 -1.07 -16.45 33.41
C TYR A 564 -1.44 -15.92 32.01
N ALA A 565 -2.33 -14.94 31.86
CA ALA A 565 -2.39 -14.12 30.63
C ALA A 565 -2.11 -12.61 30.85
N GLU A 566 -2.07 -12.14 32.09
CA GLU A 566 -2.12 -10.72 32.45
C GLU A 566 -0.79 -10.20 33.06
N LEU A 567 0.33 -10.51 32.40
CA LEU A 567 1.68 -10.34 32.95
C LEU A 567 2.67 -9.94 31.84
N ASN A 568 2.58 -8.74 31.24
CA ASN A 568 3.61 -8.28 30.29
C ASN A 568 4.14 -6.85 30.48
N ILE A 569 3.29 -5.84 30.69
CA ILE A 569 3.81 -4.49 31.02
C ILE A 569 4.31 -4.45 32.48
N ASN A 570 3.57 -5.05 33.42
CA ASN A 570 3.96 -5.12 34.83
C ASN A 570 5.18 -6.04 35.05
N THR A 571 5.29 -7.16 34.33
CA THR A 571 6.50 -7.99 34.33
C THR A 571 7.69 -7.22 33.79
N GLY A 572 7.52 -6.49 32.67
CA GLY A 572 8.56 -5.61 32.15
C GLY A 572 9.04 -4.64 33.24
N SER A 573 8.12 -3.88 33.85
CA SER A 573 8.48 -2.95 34.91
C SER A 573 9.09 -3.63 36.16
N MET A 574 8.66 -4.84 36.53
CA MET A 574 9.23 -5.64 37.62
C MET A 574 10.64 -6.17 37.32
N PHE A 575 10.92 -6.58 36.07
CA PHE A 575 12.27 -6.95 35.64
C PHE A 575 13.22 -5.73 35.69
N GLN A 576 12.71 -4.53 35.40
CA GLN A 576 13.52 -3.31 35.52
C GLN A 576 13.77 -2.92 36.98
N VAL A 577 12.78 -3.10 37.87
CA VAL A 577 12.98 -2.98 39.33
C VAL A 577 14.08 -3.95 39.79
N MET A 578 14.06 -5.19 39.33
CA MET A 578 15.09 -6.18 39.66
C MET A 578 16.48 -5.76 39.16
N GLY A 579 16.60 -5.27 37.92
CA GLY A 579 17.86 -4.76 37.38
C GLY A 579 18.43 -3.61 38.21
N TYR A 580 17.62 -2.60 38.54
CA TYR A 580 18.07 -1.47 39.37
C TYR A 580 18.35 -1.86 40.83
N CYS A 581 17.62 -2.81 41.41
CA CYS A 581 17.94 -3.39 42.71
C CYS A 581 19.35 -4.00 42.71
N ILE A 582 19.71 -4.74 41.66
CA ILE A 582 21.04 -5.33 41.51
C ILE A 582 22.11 -4.25 41.32
N GLN A 583 21.85 -3.20 40.54
CA GLN A 583 22.83 -2.13 40.26
C GLN A 583 23.08 -1.19 41.44
N SER A 584 22.06 -0.93 42.26
CA SER A 584 22.11 0.05 43.35
C SER A 584 23.26 -0.15 44.38
N PRO A 585 23.58 -1.37 44.86
CA PRO A 585 24.70 -1.58 45.77
C PRO A 585 26.09 -1.49 45.10
N GLY A 586 26.18 -1.38 43.76
CA GLY A 586 27.46 -1.43 43.04
C GLY A 586 28.13 -2.81 43.12
N PRO A 587 27.48 -3.89 42.62
CA PRO A 587 27.99 -5.26 42.69
C PRO A 587 29.25 -5.44 41.84
N PRO A 588 29.95 -6.60 41.93
CA PRO A 588 31.05 -6.92 41.01
C PRO A 588 30.63 -6.81 39.53
N PHE A 589 31.55 -6.39 38.67
CA PHE A 589 31.27 -6.05 37.28
C PHE A 589 30.45 -7.10 36.50
N PRO A 590 30.70 -8.42 36.59
CA PRO A 590 29.88 -9.41 35.88
C PRO A 590 28.40 -9.40 36.31
N LEU A 591 28.13 -9.23 37.61
CA LEU A 591 26.75 -9.14 38.10
C LEU A 591 26.11 -7.79 37.71
N PHE A 592 26.92 -6.74 37.60
CA PHE A 592 26.49 -5.45 37.06
C PHE A 592 26.06 -5.56 35.58
N VAL A 593 26.82 -6.31 34.77
CA VAL A 593 26.48 -6.63 33.36
C VAL A 593 25.17 -7.41 33.26
N VAL A 594 24.94 -8.39 34.13
CA VAL A 594 23.68 -9.17 34.17
C VAL A 594 22.47 -8.27 34.47
N ALA A 595 22.64 -7.23 35.28
CA ALA A 595 21.56 -6.29 35.53
C ALA A 595 21.13 -5.51 34.27
N PHE A 596 22.06 -5.18 33.38
CA PHE A 596 21.75 -4.54 32.09
C PHE A 596 20.91 -5.45 31.17
N PHE A 597 21.11 -6.77 31.21
CA PHE A 597 20.25 -7.71 30.51
C PHE A 597 18.79 -7.59 30.98
N PHE A 598 18.57 -7.51 32.30
CA PHE A 598 17.22 -7.35 32.84
C PHE A 598 16.59 -5.99 32.50
N ASN A 599 17.38 -4.92 32.49
CA ASN A 599 16.90 -3.61 32.06
C ASN A 599 16.49 -3.62 30.58
N GLY A 600 17.31 -4.18 29.68
CA GLY A 600 16.98 -4.29 28.26
C GLY A 600 15.77 -5.20 28.00
N PHE A 601 15.69 -6.34 28.69
CA PHE A 601 14.53 -7.24 28.59
C PHE A 601 13.24 -6.54 29.02
N ALA A 602 13.28 -5.83 30.13
CA ALA A 602 12.16 -5.07 30.65
C ALA A 602 11.71 -3.94 29.73
N GLU A 603 12.67 -3.19 29.20
CA GLU A 603 12.45 -2.07 28.30
C GLU A 603 11.77 -2.53 27.01
N SER A 604 12.27 -3.61 26.40
CA SER A 604 11.70 -4.22 25.20
C SER A 604 10.22 -4.59 25.36
N LEU A 605 9.88 -5.24 26.47
CA LEU A 605 8.49 -5.61 26.78
C LEU A 605 7.59 -4.37 26.93
N GLN A 606 8.06 -3.34 27.64
CA GLN A 606 7.30 -2.11 27.86
C GLN A 606 7.12 -1.32 26.56
N CYS A 607 8.17 -1.17 25.76
CA CYS A 607 8.15 -0.46 24.48
C CYS A 607 7.24 -1.15 23.46
N ALA A 608 7.35 -2.47 23.28
CA ALA A 608 6.51 -3.22 22.34
C ALA A 608 5.02 -3.09 22.68
N GLN A 609 4.67 -3.20 23.96
CA GLN A 609 3.28 -3.13 24.42
C GLN A 609 2.73 -1.70 24.39
N ALA A 610 3.49 -0.70 24.83
CA ALA A 610 3.06 0.69 24.78
C ALA A 610 2.82 1.16 23.34
N ASN A 611 3.77 0.88 22.44
CA ASN A 611 3.63 1.22 21.02
C ASN A 611 2.51 0.42 20.36
N GLY A 612 2.38 -0.87 20.64
CA GLY A 612 1.30 -1.73 20.13
C GLY A 612 -0.10 -1.29 20.59
N TYR A 613 -0.22 -0.83 21.85
CA TYR A 613 -1.46 -0.31 22.41
C TYR A 613 -1.84 1.03 21.77
N VAL A 614 -0.90 1.99 21.70
CA VAL A 614 -1.14 3.32 21.11
C VAL A 614 -1.39 3.24 19.59
N ALA A 615 -0.72 2.31 18.91
CA ALA A 615 -0.95 2.04 17.49
C ALA A 615 -2.34 1.44 17.22
N SER A 616 -3.04 0.93 18.24
CA SER A 616 -4.37 0.34 18.11
C SER A 616 -5.52 1.36 18.03
N PHE A 617 -5.29 2.62 18.41
CA PHE A 617 -6.32 3.68 18.35
C PHE A 617 -6.61 4.14 16.91
N LYS A 618 -7.86 4.53 16.60
CA LYS A 618 -8.26 5.09 15.28
C LYS A 618 -7.39 6.27 14.84
N VAL A 619 -6.98 7.13 15.77
CA VAL A 619 -6.01 8.21 15.56
C VAL A 619 -4.77 7.94 16.42
N SER A 620 -3.78 7.28 15.84
CA SER A 620 -2.57 6.80 16.53
C SER A 620 -1.38 7.76 16.40
N SER A 621 -1.21 8.45 15.27
CA SER A 621 -0.01 9.24 14.95
C SER A 621 0.35 10.32 15.99
N SER A 622 -0.63 11.11 16.43
CA SER A 622 -0.42 12.17 17.44
C SER A 622 -0.14 11.61 18.84
N LYS A 623 -0.78 10.50 19.21
CA LYS A 623 -0.59 9.82 20.50
C LYS A 623 0.77 9.12 20.56
N LEU A 624 1.19 8.51 19.45
CA LEU A 624 2.50 7.89 19.31
C LEU A 624 3.62 8.93 19.43
N GLY A 625 3.44 10.10 18.82
CA GLY A 625 4.34 11.25 19.01
C GLY A 625 4.42 11.71 20.47
N MET A 626 3.31 11.68 21.21
CA MET A 626 3.27 12.07 22.62
C MET A 626 4.05 11.10 23.53
N VAL A 627 3.84 9.79 23.41
CA VAL A 627 4.57 8.80 24.22
C VAL A 627 6.07 8.81 23.93
N HIS A 628 6.47 9.00 22.68
CA HIS A 628 7.88 9.16 22.34
C HIS A 628 8.45 10.53 22.75
N CYS A 629 7.64 11.59 22.82
CA CYS A 629 8.10 12.82 23.45
C CYS A 629 8.48 12.60 24.92
N ALA A 630 7.71 11.79 25.66
CA ALA A 630 8.02 11.46 27.05
C ALA A 630 9.34 10.68 27.20
N TYR A 631 9.64 9.76 26.27
CA TYR A 631 10.96 9.13 26.16
C TYR A 631 12.08 10.17 26.03
N GLY A 632 11.96 11.11 25.10
CA GLY A 632 12.97 12.15 24.90
C GLY A 632 13.19 13.01 26.14
N VAL A 633 12.11 13.31 26.89
CA VAL A 633 12.20 14.05 28.16
C VAL A 633 12.93 13.25 29.24
N GLY A 634 12.68 11.94 29.33
CA GLY A 634 13.42 11.05 30.24
C GLY A 634 14.92 11.00 29.90
N ALA A 635 15.23 10.85 28.61
CA ALA A 635 16.60 10.82 28.11
C ALA A 635 17.33 12.16 28.25
N LEU A 636 16.61 13.29 28.24
CA LEU A 636 17.16 14.60 28.58
C LEU A 636 17.46 14.72 30.09
N ALA A 637 16.55 14.26 30.94
CA ALA A 637 16.63 14.41 32.40
C ALA A 637 17.73 13.54 33.01
N ALA A 638 17.95 12.34 32.47
CA ALA A 638 18.91 11.39 33.02
C ALA A 638 20.36 11.91 33.06
N PRO A 639 20.95 12.46 31.97
CA PRO A 639 22.31 12.98 32.01
C PRO A 639 22.49 14.17 32.96
N LEU A 640 21.45 14.98 33.21
CA LEU A 640 21.52 16.06 34.19
C LEU A 640 21.79 15.54 35.62
N VAL A 641 21.24 14.36 35.92
CA VAL A 641 21.37 13.71 37.23
C VAL A 641 22.60 12.80 37.27
N SER A 642 22.78 11.95 36.26
CA SER A 642 23.85 10.95 36.24
C SER A 642 25.25 11.59 36.16
N THR A 643 25.39 12.75 35.50
CA THR A 643 26.64 13.55 35.50
C THR A 643 27.05 13.98 36.91
N GLN A 644 26.08 14.28 37.79
CA GLN A 644 26.37 14.66 39.17
C GLN A 644 26.74 13.43 40.00
N PHE A 645 26.00 12.33 39.86
CA PHE A 645 26.33 11.08 40.56
C PHE A 645 27.68 10.49 40.13
N ALA A 646 28.09 10.66 38.87
CA ALA A 646 29.39 10.21 38.38
C ALA A 646 30.57 10.79 39.18
N GLN A 647 30.39 11.98 39.77
CA GLN A 647 31.41 12.68 40.56
C GLN A 647 31.40 12.30 42.05
N LEU A 648 30.37 11.58 42.51
CA LEU A 648 30.23 11.21 43.91
C LEU A 648 30.92 9.88 44.23
N PRO A 649 31.42 9.69 45.47
CA PRO A 649 31.98 8.41 45.89
C PRO A 649 30.97 7.25 45.75
N ARG A 650 29.70 7.50 46.07
CA ARG A 650 28.58 6.56 45.95
C ARG A 650 27.81 6.77 44.65
N TRP A 651 28.50 6.75 43.52
CA TRP A 651 27.93 6.97 42.18
C TRP A 651 26.78 5.99 41.84
N SER A 652 26.85 4.74 42.34
CA SER A 652 25.81 3.73 42.10
C SER A 652 24.45 4.08 42.71
N PHE A 653 24.37 5.08 43.59
CA PHE A 653 23.11 5.57 44.16
C PHE A 653 22.20 6.23 43.10
N HIS A 654 22.74 6.56 41.91
CA HIS A 654 21.93 6.87 40.73
C HIS A 654 20.89 5.78 40.43
N TYR A 655 21.25 4.51 40.63
CA TYR A 655 20.33 3.39 40.41
C TYR A 655 19.27 3.26 41.53
N LEU A 656 19.45 3.88 42.71
CA LEU A 656 18.36 4.01 43.69
C LEU A 656 17.30 5.01 43.21
N VAL A 657 17.72 6.10 42.55
CA VAL A 657 16.80 7.04 41.91
C VAL A 657 16.05 6.33 40.78
N SER A 658 16.78 5.60 39.95
CA SER A 658 16.22 4.79 38.85
C SER A 658 15.24 3.72 39.36
N LEU A 659 15.57 3.07 40.48
CA LEU A 659 14.69 2.12 41.17
C LEU A 659 13.39 2.78 41.64
N GLY A 660 13.46 4.00 42.21
CA GLY A 660 12.28 4.76 42.61
C GLY A 660 11.36 5.05 41.42
N ILE A 661 11.90 5.49 40.29
CA ILE A 661 11.13 5.72 39.05
C ILE A 661 10.52 4.40 38.55
N ALA A 662 11.26 3.28 38.58
CA ALA A 662 10.76 1.98 38.15
C ALA A 662 9.64 1.42 39.04
N VAL A 663 9.75 1.59 40.37
CA VAL A 663 8.69 1.19 41.32
C VAL A 663 7.44 2.01 41.10
N THR A 664 7.56 3.34 40.94
CA THR A 664 6.38 4.18 40.65
C THR A 664 5.74 3.82 39.31
N ASN A 665 6.53 3.50 38.28
CA ASN A 665 6.01 3.02 37.00
C ASN A 665 5.23 1.70 37.14
N SER A 666 5.77 0.75 37.90
CA SER A 666 5.07 -0.52 38.18
C SER A 666 3.73 -0.31 38.87
N ILE A 667 3.68 0.62 39.84
CA ILE A 667 2.44 0.98 40.55
C ILE A 667 1.45 1.66 39.60
N VAL A 668 1.88 2.64 38.80
CA VAL A 668 1.01 3.36 37.85
C VAL A 668 0.40 2.41 36.84
N ILE A 669 1.19 1.53 36.22
CA ILE A 669 0.70 0.53 35.27
C ILE A 669 -0.31 -0.42 35.94
N LEU A 670 -0.02 -0.90 37.15
CA LEU A 670 -0.93 -1.76 37.89
C LEU A 670 -2.27 -1.07 38.20
N LEU A 671 -2.25 0.20 38.61
CA LEU A 671 -3.45 0.95 38.98
C LEU A 671 -4.31 1.32 37.76
N VAL A 672 -3.68 1.65 36.65
CA VAL A 672 -4.35 2.13 35.43
C VAL A 672 -4.90 0.97 34.61
N PHE A 673 -4.07 -0.02 34.28
CA PHE A 673 -4.49 -1.15 33.45
C PHE A 673 -5.13 -2.28 34.24
N ARG A 674 -4.92 -2.34 35.57
CA ARG A 674 -5.59 -3.28 36.49
C ARG A 674 -5.53 -4.74 36.04
N LEU A 675 -4.41 -5.09 35.42
CA LEU A 675 -4.14 -6.40 34.83
C LEU A 675 -5.03 -6.77 33.63
N LYS A 676 -6.01 -5.95 33.23
CA LYS A 676 -6.96 -6.28 32.14
C LYS A 676 -6.27 -6.52 30.80
N GLU A 677 -6.91 -7.35 29.98
CA GLU A 677 -6.49 -7.61 28.59
C GLU A 677 -6.57 -6.35 27.72
N GLN A 678 -5.68 -6.26 26.71
CA GLN A 678 -5.62 -5.12 25.79
C GLN A 678 -6.97 -4.79 25.14
N ASP A 679 -7.70 -5.81 24.69
CA ASP A 679 -9.03 -5.66 24.07
C ASP A 679 -10.05 -5.09 25.05
N GLN A 680 -10.00 -5.51 26.32
CA GLN A 680 -10.85 -4.97 27.37
C GLN A 680 -10.48 -3.51 27.67
N CYS A 681 -9.19 -3.18 27.73
CA CYS A 681 -8.72 -1.81 27.91
C CYS A 681 -9.11 -0.88 26.75
N LEU A 682 -9.17 -1.39 25.51
CA LEU A 682 -9.61 -0.62 24.34
C LEU A 682 -11.13 -0.41 24.36
N GLN A 683 -11.91 -1.41 24.76
CA GLN A 683 -13.36 -1.29 24.96
C GLN A 683 -13.71 -0.25 26.04
N GLU A 684 -12.96 -0.22 27.16
CA GLU A 684 -13.22 0.71 28.27
C GLU A 684 -13.07 2.18 27.90
N VAL A 685 -12.25 2.45 26.89
CA VAL A 685 -12.01 3.79 26.34
C VAL A 685 -12.84 4.08 25.08
N GLY A 686 -13.71 3.15 24.67
CA GLY A 686 -14.65 3.33 23.57
C GLY A 686 -14.09 3.09 22.16
N GLU A 687 -12.98 2.33 22.02
CA GLU A 687 -12.41 1.96 20.72
C GLU A 687 -12.97 0.60 20.24
N GLU A 688 -13.20 0.46 18.92
CA GLU A 688 -13.69 -0.78 18.31
C GLU A 688 -12.61 -1.86 18.25
N LEU A 689 -13.00 -3.12 18.49
CA LEU A 689 -12.10 -4.27 18.39
C LEU A 689 -11.69 -4.50 16.92
N ARG A 690 -10.38 -4.70 16.68
CA ARG A 690 -9.85 -4.98 15.34
C ARG A 690 -10.24 -6.35 14.81
N GLU A 691 -10.33 -6.45 13.48
CA GLU A 691 -10.51 -7.72 12.76
C GLU A 691 -9.38 -8.71 13.11
N LYS A 692 -9.78 -9.95 13.43
CA LYS A 692 -8.84 -11.06 13.63
C LYS A 692 -8.30 -11.53 12.28
N SER A 693 -7.06 -12.04 12.27
CA SER A 693 -6.42 -12.57 11.06
C SER A 693 -7.37 -13.46 10.25
N PRO A 694 -7.57 -13.22 8.94
CA PRO A 694 -8.42 -14.05 8.09
C PRO A 694 -7.82 -15.44 7.82
N THR A 695 -6.59 -15.69 8.26
CA THR A 695 -5.87 -16.97 8.10
C THR A 695 -5.56 -17.59 9.46
N GLN A 696 -5.63 -18.93 9.55
CA GLN A 696 -5.19 -19.69 10.74
C GLN A 696 -3.65 -19.81 10.86
N GLU A 697 -2.86 -19.13 10.01
CA GLU A 697 -1.40 -19.23 10.02
C GLU A 697 -0.78 -18.46 11.20
N ASN A 698 0.25 -19.05 11.83
CA ASN A 698 0.95 -18.45 12.97
C ASN A 698 1.47 -17.04 12.65
N VAL A 699 1.07 -16.06 13.46
CA VAL A 699 1.48 -14.65 13.38
C VAL A 699 3.00 -14.48 13.33
N TYR A 700 3.76 -15.30 14.06
CA TYR A 700 5.24 -15.27 14.03
C TYR A 700 5.80 -15.57 12.64
N LYS A 701 5.22 -16.57 11.98
CA LYS A 701 5.61 -16.98 10.64
C LYS A 701 5.23 -15.91 9.62
N GLN A 702 4.12 -15.20 9.85
CA GLN A 702 3.74 -14.05 9.02
C GLN A 702 4.72 -12.88 9.21
N ILE A 703 5.07 -12.51 10.45
CA ILE A 703 6.02 -11.42 10.76
C ILE A 703 7.41 -11.72 10.18
N VAL A 704 7.96 -12.91 10.44
CA VAL A 704 9.29 -13.29 9.95
C VAL A 704 9.34 -13.44 8.43
N ARG A 705 8.22 -13.79 7.77
CA ARG A 705 8.15 -13.80 6.30
C ARG A 705 7.86 -12.42 5.72
N ASN A 706 7.40 -11.47 6.53
CA ASN A 706 7.05 -10.14 6.07
C ASN A 706 8.30 -9.31 5.84
N LYS A 707 8.63 -9.14 4.56
CA LYS A 707 9.83 -8.42 4.10
C LYS A 707 9.85 -6.95 4.54
N THR A 708 8.69 -6.30 4.65
CA THR A 708 8.57 -4.91 5.13
C THR A 708 9.07 -4.77 6.57
N VAL A 709 8.75 -5.75 7.43
CA VAL A 709 9.17 -5.75 8.83
C VAL A 709 10.69 -5.72 8.91
N HIS A 710 11.39 -6.56 8.16
CA HIS A 710 12.86 -6.61 8.19
C HIS A 710 13.51 -5.38 7.56
N LEU A 711 12.93 -4.81 6.51
CA LEU A 711 13.43 -3.57 5.91
C LEU A 711 13.39 -2.40 6.88
N VAL A 712 12.24 -2.22 7.55
CA VAL A 712 12.09 -1.19 8.57
C VAL A 712 13.04 -1.47 9.74
N SER A 713 13.16 -2.73 10.15
CA SER A 713 14.11 -3.15 11.20
C SER A 713 15.55 -2.75 10.86
N LEU A 714 15.99 -2.89 9.61
CA LEU A 714 17.35 -2.55 9.19
C LEU A 714 17.62 -1.04 9.22
N PHE A 715 16.65 -0.21 8.85
CA PHE A 715 16.77 1.24 9.05
C PHE A 715 16.86 1.58 10.54
N ILE A 716 16.01 0.98 11.36
CA ILE A 716 16.01 1.19 12.81
C ILE A 716 17.31 0.71 13.45
N ILE A 717 17.94 -0.36 12.94
CA ILE A 717 19.29 -0.78 13.36
C ILE A 717 20.30 0.35 13.17
N ALA A 718 20.32 0.98 11.99
CA ALA A 718 21.26 2.07 11.74
C ALA A 718 20.95 3.30 12.63
N TYR A 719 19.67 3.67 12.72
CA TYR A 719 19.21 4.80 13.52
C TYR A 719 19.55 4.62 15.02
N GLU A 720 19.17 3.49 15.62
CA GLU A 720 19.44 3.23 17.05
C GLU A 720 20.93 3.03 17.32
N GLY A 721 21.67 2.46 16.37
CA GLY A 721 23.12 2.38 16.45
C GLY A 721 23.77 3.75 16.57
N VAL A 722 23.35 4.72 15.75
CA VAL A 722 23.83 6.12 15.84
C VAL A 722 23.36 6.77 17.13
N GLU A 723 22.07 6.63 17.48
CA GLU A 723 21.50 7.24 18.69
C GLU A 723 22.22 6.83 19.96
N VAL A 724 22.43 5.53 20.14
CA VAL A 724 23.10 4.99 21.34
C VAL A 724 24.60 5.26 21.30
N THR A 725 25.22 5.29 20.12
CA THR A 725 26.65 5.65 20.01
C THR A 725 26.88 7.10 20.41
N VAL A 726 26.09 8.03 19.89
CA VAL A 726 26.19 9.46 20.27
C VAL A 726 25.80 9.62 21.74
N GLY A 727 24.66 9.10 22.17
CA GLY A 727 24.22 9.21 23.57
C GLY A 727 25.19 8.61 24.60
N GLY A 728 25.81 7.48 24.25
CA GLY A 728 26.71 6.72 25.12
C GLY A 728 28.18 7.19 25.09
N TRP A 729 28.74 7.43 23.91
CA TRP A 729 30.19 7.69 23.77
C TRP A 729 30.56 9.15 23.69
N ILE A 730 29.62 10.06 23.45
CA ILE A 730 29.97 11.47 23.25
C ILE A 730 30.62 12.11 24.47
N VAL A 731 30.23 11.70 25.68
CA VAL A 731 30.82 12.21 26.92
C VAL A 731 32.28 11.81 27.02
N THR A 732 32.58 10.54 26.78
CA THR A 732 33.93 9.98 26.73
C THR A 732 34.78 10.64 25.65
N TYR A 733 34.23 10.81 24.44
CA TYR A 733 34.89 11.50 23.34
C TYR A 733 35.27 12.94 23.71
N ILE A 734 34.34 13.69 24.30
CA ILE A 734 34.59 15.07 24.70
C ILE A 734 35.68 15.15 25.78
N ILE A 735 35.64 14.26 26.78
CA ILE A 735 36.66 14.25 27.84
C ILE A 735 38.05 13.95 27.26
N ASN A 736 38.17 12.90 26.46
CA ASN A 736 39.48 12.40 26.03
C ASN A 736 40.05 13.14 24.82
N VAL A 737 39.21 13.56 23.87
CA VAL A 737 39.64 14.12 22.57
C VAL A 737 39.45 15.64 22.51
N ARG A 738 38.52 16.20 23.30
CA ARG A 738 38.21 17.65 23.30
C ARG A 738 38.60 18.35 24.60
N GLY A 739 39.24 17.65 25.53
CA GLY A 739 39.71 18.21 26.81
C GLY A 739 38.57 18.65 27.73
N GLY A 740 37.39 18.01 27.62
CA GLY A 740 36.24 18.30 28.45
C GLY A 740 36.41 17.86 29.91
N GLY A 741 35.83 18.62 30.84
CA GLY A 741 35.88 18.31 32.29
C GLY A 741 34.74 17.42 32.78
N SER A 742 34.55 17.34 34.09
CA SER A 742 33.49 16.53 34.73
C SER A 742 32.06 16.93 34.36
N SER A 743 31.87 18.13 33.81
CA SER A 743 30.59 18.64 33.30
C SER A 743 30.23 18.18 31.88
N SER A 744 31.11 17.42 31.22
CA SER A 744 30.92 16.98 29.82
C SER A 744 29.65 16.14 29.61
N GLY A 745 29.13 15.51 30.67
CA GLY A 745 27.88 14.76 30.62
C GLY A 745 26.65 15.60 30.25
N TYR A 746 26.68 16.92 30.45
CA TYR A 746 25.59 17.82 30.03
C TYR A 746 25.45 17.96 28.52
N ILE A 747 26.48 17.62 27.74
CA ILE A 747 26.38 17.60 26.27
C ILE A 747 25.41 16.50 25.80
N SER A 748 25.37 15.37 26.52
CA SER A 748 24.38 14.30 26.28
C SER A 748 22.94 14.78 26.55
N SER A 749 22.74 15.63 27.57
CA SER A 749 21.45 16.33 27.76
C SER A 749 21.11 17.24 26.58
N GLY A 750 22.09 17.92 25.98
CA GLY A 750 21.90 18.72 24.76
C GLY A 750 21.39 17.89 23.58
N PHE A 751 22.00 16.72 23.36
CA PHE A 751 21.57 15.74 22.35
C PHE A 751 20.13 15.26 22.57
N PHE A 752 19.83 14.70 23.74
CA PHE A 752 18.50 14.15 24.02
C PHE A 752 17.42 15.24 24.17
N GLY A 753 17.79 16.43 24.66
CA GLY A 753 16.92 17.61 24.67
C GLY A 753 16.60 18.09 23.27
N GLY A 754 17.60 18.11 22.38
CA GLY A 754 17.41 18.33 20.96
C GLY A 754 16.44 17.31 20.37
N LEU A 755 16.67 16.02 20.63
CA LEU A 755 15.83 14.91 20.16
C LEU A 755 14.37 15.05 20.59
N ALA A 756 14.11 15.43 21.84
CA ALA A 756 12.77 15.73 22.33
C ALA A 756 12.15 16.96 21.62
N LEU A 757 12.92 18.05 21.49
CA LEU A 757 12.47 19.30 20.87
C LEU A 757 12.16 19.12 19.39
N GLY A 758 13.00 18.39 18.67
CA GLY A 758 12.87 18.09 17.24
C GLY A 758 11.58 17.36 16.89
N ARG A 759 11.13 16.45 17.77
CA ARG A 759 9.85 15.73 17.62
C ARG A 759 8.64 16.67 17.56
N ILE A 760 8.72 17.84 18.20
CA ILE A 760 7.64 18.82 18.25
C ILE A 760 7.86 19.91 17.19
N VAL A 761 9.03 20.54 17.19
CA VAL A 761 9.32 21.74 16.40
C VAL A 761 9.35 21.44 14.90
N LEU A 762 9.83 20.26 14.49
CA LEU A 762 9.93 19.90 13.08
C LEU A 762 8.64 19.33 12.50
N LEU A 763 7.58 19.14 13.30
CA LEU A 763 6.32 18.56 12.84
C LEU A 763 5.67 19.33 11.66
N PRO A 764 5.57 20.67 11.67
CA PRO A 764 5.02 21.41 10.52
C PRO A 764 5.87 21.28 9.26
N LEU A 765 7.20 21.23 9.42
CA LEU A 765 8.14 21.06 8.32
C LEU A 765 8.01 19.66 7.69
N ASN A 766 7.90 18.62 8.52
CA ASN A 766 7.66 17.24 8.08
C ASN A 766 6.40 17.13 7.22
N LYS A 767 5.31 17.79 7.64
CA LYS A 767 4.06 17.82 6.87
C LYS A 767 4.21 18.48 5.50
N LYS A 768 5.09 19.49 5.38
CA LYS A 768 5.32 20.21 4.12
C LYS A 768 6.25 19.46 3.17
N LEU A 769 7.31 18.82 3.70
CA LEU A 769 8.30 18.08 2.91
C LEU A 769 7.82 16.68 2.52
N GLY A 770 6.93 16.08 3.31
CA GLY A 770 6.60 14.66 3.22
C GLY A 770 7.65 13.79 3.92
N ASN A 771 7.21 12.64 4.42
CA ASN A 771 7.98 11.79 5.33
C ASN A 771 9.31 11.30 4.74
N ARG A 772 9.31 10.84 3.48
CA ARG A 772 10.52 10.30 2.83
C ARG A 772 11.58 11.37 2.58
N LEU A 773 11.18 12.52 2.02
CA LEU A 773 12.10 13.62 1.73
C LEU A 773 12.67 14.21 3.04
N ALA A 774 11.83 14.32 4.08
CA ALA A 774 12.27 14.79 5.39
C ALA A 774 13.40 13.91 5.96
N VAL A 775 13.22 12.58 5.99
CA VAL A 775 14.24 11.63 6.47
C VAL A 775 15.54 11.72 5.67
N THR A 776 15.47 11.83 4.33
CA THR A 776 16.67 11.97 3.48
C THR A 776 17.42 13.27 3.77
N VAL A 777 16.71 14.40 3.85
CA VAL A 777 17.32 15.70 4.15
C VAL A 777 17.94 15.69 5.55
N TYR A 778 17.24 15.14 6.54
CA TYR A 778 17.73 15.02 7.91
C TYR A 778 18.99 14.16 8.00
N THR A 779 19.05 13.06 7.26
CA THR A 779 20.24 12.20 7.19
C THR A 779 21.45 12.97 6.66
N ILE A 780 21.29 13.72 5.56
CA ILE A 780 22.38 14.53 4.97
C ILE A 780 22.86 15.60 5.96
N LEU A 781 21.92 16.27 6.63
CA LEU A 781 22.25 17.30 7.61
C LEU A 781 22.97 16.73 8.85
N ILE A 782 22.54 15.56 9.34
CA ILE A 782 23.20 14.86 10.45
C ILE A 782 24.64 14.51 10.08
N ILE A 783 24.87 13.93 8.89
CA ILE A 783 26.23 13.63 8.40
C ILE A 783 27.08 14.91 8.34
N GLY A 784 26.50 16.01 7.84
CA GLY A 784 27.15 17.32 7.84
C GLY A 784 27.55 17.82 9.23
N LEU A 785 26.66 17.69 10.21
CA LEU A 785 26.92 18.10 11.59
C LEU A 785 27.93 17.19 12.30
N GLU A 786 27.90 15.88 12.05
CA GLU A 786 28.90 14.95 12.57
C GLU A 786 30.30 15.25 12.03
N MET A 787 30.42 15.65 10.76
CA MET A 787 31.69 16.16 10.22
C MET A 787 32.18 17.39 10.98
N VAL A 788 31.29 18.28 11.43
CA VAL A 788 31.69 19.41 12.30
C VAL A 788 32.23 18.91 13.64
N VAL A 789 31.57 17.93 14.26
CA VAL A 789 32.00 17.34 15.55
C VAL A 789 33.40 16.71 15.43
N TRP A 790 33.71 16.09 14.29
CA TRP A 790 34.98 15.41 14.05
C TRP A 790 36.11 16.36 13.67
N PHE A 791 35.88 17.28 12.73
CA PHE A 791 36.94 18.10 12.16
C PHE A 791 37.16 19.45 12.85
N VAL A 792 36.19 19.93 13.65
CA VAL A 792 36.33 21.20 14.37
C VAL A 792 36.76 20.93 15.81
N PRO A 793 38.01 21.24 16.21
CA PRO A 793 38.54 21.00 17.55
C PRO A 793 38.08 22.11 18.51
N ASN A 794 36.77 22.31 18.65
CA ASN A 794 36.17 23.31 19.54
C ASN A 794 35.03 22.69 20.36
N LEU A 795 35.15 22.73 21.68
CA LEU A 795 34.20 22.13 22.61
C LEU A 795 32.78 22.69 22.45
N ILE A 796 32.64 24.01 22.32
CA ILE A 796 31.33 24.68 22.24
C ILE A 796 30.68 24.37 20.88
N ALA A 797 31.44 24.47 19.79
CA ALA A 797 30.95 24.13 18.46
C ALA A 797 30.49 22.67 18.38
N GLY A 798 31.26 21.74 18.95
CA GLY A 798 30.88 20.33 19.07
C GLY A 798 29.58 20.15 19.86
N ALA A 799 29.48 20.75 21.05
CA ALA A 799 28.29 20.65 21.90
C ALA A 799 27.02 21.19 21.21
N VAL A 800 27.12 22.29 20.48
CA VAL A 800 26.02 22.85 19.70
C VAL A 800 25.66 21.93 18.53
N ALA A 801 26.65 21.43 17.79
CA ALA A 801 26.43 20.51 16.67
C ALA A 801 25.72 19.22 17.13
N ILE A 802 26.19 18.61 18.22
CA ILE A 802 25.58 17.41 18.83
C ILE A 802 24.12 17.67 19.24
N SER A 803 23.84 18.84 19.83
CA SER A 803 22.47 19.21 20.21
C SER A 803 21.57 19.36 18.97
N LEU A 804 22.09 19.93 17.88
CA LEU A 804 21.38 20.05 16.61
C LEU A 804 21.18 18.69 15.91
N VAL A 805 22.16 17.78 15.99
CA VAL A 805 22.00 16.38 15.55
C VAL A 805 20.79 15.77 16.25
N GLY A 806 20.69 15.96 17.57
CA GLY A 806 19.50 15.57 18.34
C GLY A 806 18.20 16.13 17.75
N VAL A 807 18.12 17.45 17.54
CA VAL A 807 16.93 18.11 16.95
C VAL A 807 16.52 17.49 15.61
N ILE A 808 17.47 17.28 14.72
CA ILE A 808 17.21 16.78 13.37
C ILE A 808 16.84 15.30 13.38
N MET A 809 17.43 14.53 14.30
CA MET A 809 17.21 13.09 14.41
C MET A 809 15.89 12.73 15.12
N GLY A 810 15.43 13.59 16.04
CA GLY A 810 14.21 13.44 16.83
C GLY A 810 12.98 12.90 16.10
N PRO A 811 12.54 13.49 14.98
CA PRO A 811 11.34 13.05 14.27
C PRO A 811 11.52 11.74 13.46
N MET A 812 12.74 11.27 13.21
CA MET A 812 12.99 10.16 12.28
C MET A 812 12.37 8.84 12.75
N TYR A 813 12.56 8.44 14.01
CA TYR A 813 11.97 7.20 14.54
C TYR A 813 10.43 7.22 14.51
N PRO A 814 9.72 8.24 15.03
CA PRO A 814 8.26 8.32 14.92
C PRO A 814 7.74 8.32 13.48
N ILE A 815 8.43 8.99 12.54
CA ILE A 815 8.09 8.97 11.12
C ILE A 815 8.12 7.53 10.59
N VAL A 816 9.19 6.79 10.88
CA VAL A 816 9.38 5.42 10.40
C VAL A 816 8.36 4.46 10.98
N VAL A 817 8.05 4.55 12.28
CA VAL A 817 7.01 3.72 12.90
C VAL A 817 5.62 4.05 12.33
N ASN A 818 5.34 5.34 12.09
CA ASN A 818 4.08 5.76 11.47
C ASN A 818 3.97 5.21 10.03
N GLU A 819 5.02 5.29 9.23
CA GLU A 819 5.07 4.68 7.89
C GLU A 819 4.87 3.15 7.96
N ALA A 820 5.53 2.46 8.89
CA ALA A 820 5.32 1.02 9.10
C ALA A 820 3.85 0.70 9.42
N SER A 821 3.17 1.56 10.18
CA SER A 821 1.75 1.41 10.51
C SER A 821 0.78 1.57 9.35
N LEU A 822 1.18 2.30 8.31
CA LEU A 822 0.41 2.47 7.08
C LEU A 822 0.59 1.31 6.10
N ILE A 823 1.72 0.61 6.20
CA ILE A 823 2.10 -0.47 5.27
C ILE A 823 1.71 -1.85 5.81
N LEU A 824 1.80 -2.05 7.12
CA LEU A 824 1.60 -3.36 7.75
C LEU A 824 0.11 -3.64 8.03
N PRO A 825 -0.35 -4.88 7.83
CA PRO A 825 -1.73 -5.26 8.15
C PRO A 825 -2.08 -4.99 9.62
N PRO A 826 -3.30 -4.50 9.94
CA PRO A 826 -3.68 -4.12 11.31
C PRO A 826 -3.51 -5.23 12.35
N TRP A 827 -3.73 -6.50 11.97
CA TRP A 827 -3.58 -7.67 12.85
C TRP A 827 -2.12 -8.10 13.07
N LEU A 828 -1.18 -7.68 12.21
CA LEU A 828 0.26 -7.91 12.38
C LEU A 828 0.98 -6.72 13.02
N LEU A 829 0.33 -5.57 13.10
CA LEU A 829 0.97 -4.29 13.40
C LEU A 829 1.70 -4.29 14.75
N SER A 830 1.04 -4.70 15.83
CA SER A 830 1.62 -4.68 17.19
C SER A 830 2.85 -5.59 17.28
N GLY A 831 2.73 -6.84 16.82
CA GLY A 831 3.85 -7.79 16.82
C GLY A 831 4.99 -7.38 15.88
N SER A 832 4.67 -6.75 14.75
CA SER A 832 5.67 -6.26 13.80
C SER A 832 6.44 -5.05 14.33
N ILE A 833 5.76 -4.10 15.00
CA ILE A 833 6.43 -2.96 15.66
C ILE A 833 7.35 -3.45 16.77
N GLY A 834 6.88 -4.41 17.59
CA GLY A 834 7.71 -5.03 18.63
C GLY A 834 8.94 -5.74 18.05
N TRP A 835 8.79 -6.43 16.92
CA TRP A 835 9.92 -7.03 16.20
C TRP A 835 10.89 -5.99 15.65
N ILE A 836 10.38 -4.93 15.00
CA ILE A 836 11.19 -3.84 14.42
C ILE A 836 12.04 -3.16 15.49
N ALA A 837 11.43 -2.77 16.61
CA ALA A 837 12.14 -2.16 17.73
C ALA A 837 13.14 -3.15 18.35
N GLY A 838 12.72 -4.41 18.55
CA GLY A 838 13.59 -5.45 19.11
C GLY A 838 14.84 -5.71 18.29
N VAL A 839 14.70 -5.89 16.98
CA VAL A 839 15.81 -6.11 16.05
C VAL A 839 16.64 -4.83 15.86
N GLY A 840 16.01 -3.66 15.94
CA GLY A 840 16.66 -2.34 15.97
C GLY A 840 17.85 -2.27 16.93
N THR A 841 17.67 -2.80 18.14
CA THR A 841 18.72 -2.75 19.17
C THR A 841 19.97 -3.58 18.87
N VAL A 842 19.98 -4.39 17.80
CA VAL A 842 21.24 -4.97 17.30
C VAL A 842 22.23 -3.86 16.94
N GLY A 843 21.75 -2.73 16.41
CA GLY A 843 22.56 -1.56 16.13
C GLY A 843 23.19 -0.94 17.37
N SER A 844 22.43 -0.88 18.48
CA SER A 844 22.90 -0.31 19.74
C SER A 844 23.94 -1.17 20.48
N ALA A 845 24.11 -2.45 20.10
CA ALA A 845 25.25 -3.24 20.53
C ALA A 845 26.42 -3.18 19.54
N ALA A 846 26.14 -3.33 18.24
CA ALA A 846 27.16 -3.48 17.21
C ALA A 846 27.95 -2.19 16.97
N VAL A 847 27.26 -1.05 16.82
CA VAL A 847 27.90 0.22 16.44
C VAL A 847 28.73 0.81 17.59
N PRO A 848 28.25 0.85 18.85
CA PRO A 848 29.06 1.26 19.99
C PRO A 848 30.29 0.38 20.22
N HIS A 849 30.20 -0.93 19.94
CA HIS A 849 31.35 -1.83 20.04
C HIS A 849 32.41 -1.51 18.98
N CYS A 850 32.00 -1.32 17.72
CA CYS A 850 32.90 -0.88 16.64
C CYS A 850 33.53 0.51 16.93
N GLY A 851 32.75 1.44 17.46
CA GLY A 851 33.24 2.77 17.87
C GLY A 851 34.27 2.70 19.01
N SER A 852 34.17 1.71 19.91
CA SER A 852 35.17 1.48 20.96
C SER A 852 36.52 1.01 20.38
N THR A 853 36.51 0.21 19.31
CA THR A 853 37.71 -0.19 18.55
C THR A 853 38.30 0.95 17.73
N GLU A 854 37.48 1.86 17.20
CA GLU A 854 37.94 3.07 16.51
C GLU A 854 38.52 4.12 17.47
N ALA A 855 37.93 4.29 18.65
CA ALA A 855 38.50 5.12 19.72
C ALA A 855 39.85 4.58 20.20
N LEU A 856 40.04 3.25 20.23
CA LEU A 856 41.34 2.60 20.43
C LEU A 856 42.32 2.85 19.27
N PHE A 857 41.83 3.02 18.05
CA PHE A 857 42.67 3.34 16.88
C PHE A 857 43.11 4.80 16.91
N LEU A 858 42.20 5.74 17.19
CA LEU A 858 42.48 7.17 17.28
C LEU A 858 43.33 7.52 18.52
N ALA A 859 43.15 6.82 19.64
CA ALA A 859 43.99 7.00 20.83
C ALA A 859 45.41 6.42 20.70
N ASN A 860 45.69 5.62 19.65
CA ASN A 860 47.02 5.08 19.35
C ASN A 860 47.72 5.84 18.19
N VAL A 861 47.13 6.94 17.68
CA VAL A 861 47.70 7.77 16.61
C VAL A 861 48.41 9.03 17.17
N ASP A 862 48.37 9.26 18.49
CA ASP A 862 49.19 10.29 19.17
C ASP A 862 50.33 9.67 20.00
#